data_AF-A0A1Z8YAX2-F1
#
_entry.id   AF-A0A1Z8YAX2-F1
#
_cell.length_a   1.000
_cell.length_b   1.000
_cell.length_c   1.000
_cell.angle_alpha   90.00
_cell.angle_beta   90.00
_cell.angle_gamma   90.00
#
_symmetry.space_group_name_H-M   'P 1'
#
loop_
_entity.id
_entity.type
_entity.pdbx_description
1 polymer ?
#
loop_
_entity_poly.entity_id
_entity_poly.type
_entity_poly.pdbx_seq_one_letter_code
_entity_poly.pdbx_strand_id
1 'polypeptide(L)'
;MSTSAESGQRARRWTKLWIALGVLVVLVLLLPTICSYVIVPGIIQSELNESVEGKVTVSGTSFSWFGSQEINSIQITSTDQTTDVSLSVQVHRSLLGLIFNWANLGTIDATLEGKGQLFADGSTSFTQLEKAGDGSNAKSNTAASSGASGGLPSGLNVNLNLTIPKLTLEVVEQKTELTIDKLAATAAISAGGPVDVSLSSTINANGTTGDLKATLVLDNGIASDGRLQLADATLKGSVEAKGLELPAGGQWVQISTLDLTANSTSLSKGTQIRGTGSGTLDKTSPISLKTTLDFGSLVAQDGSFSLGPDSVSGTLEANSIPTSLIQPFMGDSPLRLTRDIGPQVNLSMDAGSGAPRSIKLTMNSERMNFNADLGVSKTSISNGALQMSWTLSPELLEGFGITGTATADSKGTQSAPGIAAQGSGLALTLGTSGAPDLDSLAGSFTVTNTGSFTYDGIGLSGLDLQATTSGLSGGVNLNLKGGIDTAQLNGTMQLAGLVSKGELTPKAATAQGTLSLSGLNLANFESMVGDALPKGSLADATGGPAQIDVQFNYAQQATTIKTKVASTGINGNLDASVSTTEIEVQSIDLVAQIKPALLDHFMPQPNTIGHLQAPASFTISSKGLTYDLAGAADTPLPNRLVGGISAGTKQLAFTLVSPAETVDASGVSADIELKADHSLVLDASGSVAVNSKPVGSLNCTATVADLSNPGSAKLDARVEVEDVATAATIAGTDPGPVVMLLGKTAKLTLEAPAKSGDDGQLKLNGTIDSPKARGTFNAVTTSEAVQSAKLTFSTSLKPGDLTQAMGAKGGIKLGNTVAASVNFTASDLPLGGGSLKGFTASGDLSADPMQLTGDDNSTVMIQGTKGTFNISNGAMQANFNASIQGRDGSTGDGRVTMQTSGTLPEGDQPFALGDTVLQLTSVPTFIFELAGANGRIAEAALGNTVDSKATLTATDADHQQLTAQLKSPFATIQLPQARIQSTLIEIAEGQDLQAALTVSPQLGREVLSVIHPIFADISSAEKPITLDVGPLTLPLEGAQASKLNGKADLEIGKVVLSSTDFGSKILAFLGNQQTGSIPATFSPLKITATNGMIEYSNFVMEIGEQASTKARRKLIFDGKINLAATPPTVIGISATFPAEWLKGSFKELDKVPAALLNTIQPKVTFYGPLYDQAGNRIPLKSKIDPINLKDGLKPEAVPGIIQGIGDLINKNRKK
;
A
#
# COMPACT_ATOMS: atom_id res chain seq x y z
N MET A 1 -10.56 104.86 9.21
CA MET A 1 -11.25 104.69 7.91
C MET A 1 -12.48 103.83 8.13
N SER A 2 -13.57 104.20 7.44
CA SER A 2 -14.97 103.91 7.78
C SER A 2 -15.48 102.54 7.32
N THR A 3 -16.65 102.18 7.90
CA THR A 3 -17.76 101.36 7.36
C THR A 3 -17.52 99.87 7.10
N SER A 4 -18.41 98.92 7.37
CA SER A 4 -19.87 98.93 7.56
C SER A 4 -20.34 97.67 8.33
N ALA A 5 -21.42 97.82 9.08
CA ALA A 5 -22.12 96.75 9.79
C ALA A 5 -23.09 95.99 8.86
N GLU A 6 -23.14 94.66 9.00
CA GLU A 6 -24.26 93.84 8.53
C GLU A 6 -24.53 92.72 9.56
N SER A 7 -25.55 92.93 10.40
CA SER A 7 -26.01 91.96 11.40
C SER A 7 -27.45 91.58 11.08
N GLY A 8 -27.67 90.35 10.60
CA GLY A 8 -29.03 89.84 10.47
C GLY A 8 -29.17 88.56 9.68
N GLN A 9 -28.69 87.41 10.18
CA GLN A 9 -29.16 86.08 9.72
C GLN A 9 -28.68 84.86 10.56
N ARG A 10 -28.58 84.95 11.91
CA ARG A 10 -28.11 83.80 12.73
C ARG A 10 -29.19 82.97 13.45
N ALA A 11 -30.46 83.41 13.49
CA ALA A 11 -31.49 82.72 14.27
C ALA A 11 -32.18 81.51 13.57
N ARG A 12 -32.08 81.35 12.24
CA ARG A 12 -32.75 80.25 11.50
C ARG A 12 -31.96 78.93 11.40
N ARG A 13 -30.68 78.90 11.80
CA ARG A 13 -29.86 77.67 11.74
C ARG A 13 -30.05 76.75 12.94
N TRP A 14 -30.34 77.30 14.12
CA TRP A 14 -30.57 76.52 15.34
C TRP A 14 -31.88 75.72 15.29
N THR A 15 -32.94 76.25 14.69
CA THR A 15 -34.21 75.53 14.54
C THR A 15 -34.06 74.29 13.66
N LYS A 16 -33.27 74.36 12.59
CA LYS A 16 -32.97 73.19 11.74
C LYS A 16 -32.15 72.13 12.48
N LEU A 17 -31.27 72.55 13.38
CA LEU A 17 -30.44 71.64 14.18
C LEU A 17 -31.28 70.93 15.25
N TRP A 18 -32.22 71.64 15.91
CA TRP A 18 -33.17 71.02 16.84
C TRP A 18 -34.16 70.08 16.14
N ILE A 19 -34.62 70.42 14.93
CA ILE A 19 -35.45 69.50 14.13
C ILE A 19 -34.64 68.27 13.71
N ALA A 20 -33.39 68.44 13.24
CA ALA A 20 -32.53 67.32 12.89
C ALA A 20 -32.22 66.42 14.10
N LEU A 21 -31.97 67.01 15.28
CA LEU A 21 -31.74 66.27 16.52
C LEU A 21 -33.01 65.55 16.98
N GLY A 22 -34.18 66.21 16.90
CA GLY A 22 -35.47 65.58 17.22
C GLY A 22 -35.79 64.41 16.29
N VAL A 23 -35.54 64.57 14.98
CA VAL A 23 -35.67 63.48 14.01
C VAL A 23 -34.70 62.34 14.32
N LEU A 24 -33.44 62.64 14.65
CA LEU A 24 -32.45 61.62 15.03
C LEU A 24 -32.87 60.86 16.28
N VAL A 25 -33.34 61.56 17.32
CA VAL A 25 -33.81 60.92 18.57
C VAL A 25 -35.02 60.02 18.30
N VAL A 26 -35.98 60.47 17.49
CA VAL A 26 -37.13 59.64 17.08
C VAL A 26 -36.67 58.42 16.28
N LEU A 27 -35.69 58.58 15.39
CA LEU A 27 -35.13 57.48 14.58
C LEU A 27 -34.39 56.46 15.46
N VAL A 28 -33.64 56.92 16.47
CA VAL A 28 -32.97 56.05 17.46
C VAL A 28 -33.99 55.33 18.35
N LEU A 29 -35.07 56.02 18.77
CA LEU A 29 -36.14 55.40 19.55
C LEU A 29 -36.93 54.35 18.75
N LEU A 30 -37.14 54.58 17.45
CA LEU A 30 -37.83 53.66 16.54
C LEU A 30 -36.92 52.58 15.93
N LEU A 31 -35.59 52.68 16.15
CA LEU A 31 -34.62 51.75 15.57
C LEU A 31 -34.94 50.27 15.86
N PRO A 32 -35.29 49.85 17.10
CA PRO A 32 -35.63 48.45 17.36
C PRO A 32 -36.85 48.00 16.57
N THR A 33 -37.88 48.86 16.45
CA THR A 33 -39.08 48.58 15.65
C THR A 33 -38.76 48.44 14.16
N ILE A 34 -37.91 49.32 13.61
CA ILE A 34 -37.50 49.24 12.19
C ILE A 34 -36.69 47.96 11.93
N CYS A 35 -35.73 47.65 12.81
CA CYS A 35 -34.92 46.43 12.72
C CYS A 35 -35.79 45.17 12.81
N SER A 36 -36.77 45.15 13.70
CA SER A 36 -37.73 44.05 13.92
C SER A 36 -38.54 43.67 12.70
N TYR A 37 -39.01 44.65 11.92
CA TYR A 37 -39.94 44.39 10.81
C TYR A 37 -39.27 44.20 9.45
N VAL A 38 -38.17 44.92 9.17
CA VAL A 38 -37.66 45.04 7.79
C VAL A 38 -36.29 44.40 7.61
N ILE A 39 -35.36 44.68 8.52
CA ILE A 39 -33.94 44.39 8.27
C ILE A 39 -33.56 43.00 8.77
N VAL A 40 -33.84 42.72 10.05
CA VAL A 40 -33.26 41.53 10.71
C VAL A 40 -33.88 40.21 10.23
N PRO A 41 -35.21 40.07 10.03
CA PRO A 41 -35.77 38.84 9.47
C PRO A 41 -35.18 38.48 8.11
N GLY A 42 -34.93 39.48 7.25
CA GLY A 42 -34.33 39.28 5.93
C GLY A 42 -32.88 38.81 6.00
N ILE A 43 -32.08 39.36 6.92
CA ILE A 43 -30.70 38.93 7.14
C ILE A 43 -30.66 37.50 7.69
N ILE A 44 -31.46 37.20 8.72
CA ILE A 44 -31.54 35.84 9.31
C ILE A 44 -31.97 34.82 8.26
N GLN A 45 -33.00 35.12 7.47
CA GLN A 45 -33.45 34.24 6.39
C GLN A 45 -32.36 34.04 5.34
N SER A 46 -31.65 35.10 4.92
CA SER A 46 -30.58 34.98 3.92
C SER A 46 -29.46 34.07 4.41
N GLU A 47 -28.96 34.31 5.62
CA GLU A 47 -27.83 33.56 6.18
C GLU A 47 -28.19 32.09 6.45
N LEU A 48 -29.38 31.84 7.00
CA LEU A 48 -29.87 30.49 7.26
C LEU A 48 -30.16 29.73 5.96
N ASN A 49 -30.74 30.38 4.94
CA ASN A 49 -30.94 29.74 3.62
C ASN A 49 -29.63 29.42 2.91
N GLU A 50 -28.53 30.12 3.21
CA GLU A 50 -27.21 29.78 2.68
C GLU A 50 -26.62 28.51 3.32
N SER A 51 -26.96 28.26 4.60
CA SER A 51 -26.42 27.17 5.43
C SER A 51 -27.29 25.91 5.45
N VAL A 52 -28.57 26.02 5.09
CA VAL A 52 -29.56 24.94 5.23
C VAL A 52 -30.11 24.54 3.87
N GLU A 53 -30.23 23.23 3.62
CA GLU A 53 -30.85 22.67 2.42
C GLU A 53 -32.38 22.61 2.61
N GLY A 54 -33.02 23.76 2.38
CA GLY A 54 -34.47 23.89 2.52
C GLY A 54 -34.95 25.33 2.39
N LYS A 55 -36.23 25.55 2.71
CA LYS A 55 -36.82 26.88 2.79
C LYS A 55 -36.89 27.33 4.24
N VAL A 56 -36.16 28.39 4.57
CA VAL A 56 -36.24 29.04 5.88
C VAL A 56 -37.19 30.22 5.81
N THR A 57 -38.18 30.25 6.71
CA THR A 57 -39.03 31.42 6.94
C THR A 57 -38.94 31.88 8.38
N VAL A 58 -38.91 33.19 8.61
CA VAL A 58 -38.86 33.80 9.95
C VAL A 58 -40.14 34.60 10.12
N SER A 59 -40.99 34.19 11.05
CA SER A 59 -42.32 34.78 11.22
C SER A 59 -42.28 36.19 11.81
N GLY A 60 -41.35 36.46 12.71
CA GLY A 60 -41.14 37.79 13.25
C GLY A 60 -39.93 37.88 14.18
N THR A 61 -39.43 39.10 14.35
CA THR A 61 -38.39 39.40 15.35
C THR A 61 -38.82 40.59 16.19
N SER A 62 -38.60 40.53 17.50
CA SER A 62 -38.92 41.60 18.44
C SER A 62 -37.64 42.06 19.13
N PHE A 63 -37.25 43.30 18.90
CA PHE A 63 -36.10 43.92 19.55
C PHE A 63 -36.56 45.03 20.51
N SER A 64 -35.94 45.08 21.68
CA SER A 64 -36.22 46.08 22.70
C SER A 64 -34.92 46.68 23.24
N TRP A 65 -34.88 48.00 23.39
CA TRP A 65 -33.72 48.70 23.96
C TRP A 65 -33.41 48.24 25.39
N PHE A 66 -34.44 47.90 26.17
CA PHE A 66 -34.33 47.56 27.59
C PHE A 66 -34.90 46.17 27.95
N GLY A 67 -35.67 45.54 27.06
CA GLY A 67 -36.27 44.21 27.26
C GLY A 67 -35.50 43.07 26.58
N SER A 68 -36.02 41.85 26.63
CA SER A 68 -35.50 40.68 25.89
C SER A 68 -35.54 40.90 24.37
N GLN A 69 -34.69 40.16 23.65
CA GLN A 69 -34.79 40.04 22.19
C GLN A 69 -35.41 38.69 21.85
N GLU A 70 -36.34 38.65 20.91
CA GLU A 70 -37.07 37.43 20.53
C GLU A 70 -37.04 37.25 19.01
N ILE A 71 -36.79 36.01 18.59
CA ILE A 71 -36.95 35.55 17.22
C ILE A 71 -38.05 34.48 17.27
N ASN A 72 -39.21 34.81 16.72
CA ASN A 72 -40.40 33.97 16.78
C ASN A 72 -40.50 33.12 15.51
N SER A 73 -40.59 31.81 15.70
CA SER A 73 -40.94 30.81 14.68
C SER A 73 -40.11 30.91 13.39
N ILE A 74 -38.82 30.57 13.52
CA ILE A 74 -37.96 30.20 12.40
C ILE A 74 -38.43 28.81 11.93
N GLN A 75 -39.15 28.76 10.82
CA GLN A 75 -39.58 27.50 10.20
C GLN A 75 -38.58 27.10 9.13
N ILE A 76 -38.10 25.87 9.21
CA ILE A 76 -37.21 25.24 8.26
C ILE A 76 -37.95 24.05 7.68
N THR A 77 -38.31 24.14 6.41
CA THR A 77 -38.96 23.04 5.68
C THR A 77 -37.96 22.47 4.67
N SER A 78 -37.70 21.17 4.75
CA SER A 78 -36.89 20.46 3.76
C SER A 78 -37.51 20.54 2.36
N THR A 79 -36.69 20.43 1.33
CA THR A 79 -37.09 20.47 -0.08
C THR A 79 -38.13 19.40 -0.45
N ASP A 80 -38.07 18.24 0.23
CA ASP A 80 -39.02 17.13 0.07
C ASP A 80 -40.29 17.25 0.93
N GLN A 81 -40.38 18.29 1.77
CA GLN A 81 -41.47 18.53 2.72
C GLN A 81 -41.68 17.41 3.76
N THR A 82 -40.74 16.48 3.91
CA THR A 82 -40.81 15.42 4.93
C THR A 82 -40.37 15.92 6.30
N THR A 83 -39.53 16.97 6.30
CA THR A 83 -38.94 17.55 7.51
C THR A 83 -39.42 18.98 7.70
N ASP A 84 -39.96 19.26 8.87
CA ASP A 84 -40.44 20.57 9.27
C ASP A 84 -39.97 20.86 10.69
N VAL A 85 -39.18 21.92 10.86
CA VAL A 85 -38.61 22.33 12.15
C VAL A 85 -39.01 23.77 12.42
N SER A 86 -39.58 24.04 13.58
CA SER A 86 -39.90 25.38 14.08
C SER A 86 -39.03 25.69 15.29
N LEU A 87 -38.21 26.73 15.20
CA LEU A 87 -37.32 27.20 16.27
C LEU A 87 -37.73 28.62 16.70
N SER A 88 -37.92 28.83 17.99
CA SER A 88 -38.07 30.17 18.58
C SER A 88 -36.93 30.42 19.55
N VAL A 89 -36.34 31.61 19.53
CA VAL A 89 -35.18 31.95 20.35
C VAL A 89 -35.47 33.25 21.10
N GLN A 90 -35.29 33.24 22.42
CA GLN A 90 -35.40 34.40 23.29
C GLN A 90 -34.07 34.62 24.01
N VAL A 91 -33.47 35.79 23.82
CA VAL A 91 -32.28 36.22 24.53
C VAL A 91 -32.71 37.15 25.65
N HIS A 92 -32.48 36.76 26.92
CA HIS A 92 -32.82 37.52 28.13
C HIS A 92 -31.87 38.69 28.39
N ARG A 93 -31.56 39.44 27.33
CA ARG A 93 -30.67 40.59 27.37
C ARG A 93 -31.20 41.71 26.50
N SER A 94 -31.01 42.93 26.99
CA SER A 94 -31.41 44.13 26.26
C SER A 94 -30.45 44.45 25.13
N LEU A 95 -30.97 45.13 24.09
CA LEU A 95 -30.15 45.54 22.95
C LEU A 95 -28.99 46.44 23.39
N LEU A 96 -29.22 47.32 24.38
CA LEU A 96 -28.13 48.09 25.01
C LEU A 96 -27.12 47.18 25.71
N GLY A 97 -27.61 46.17 26.45
CA GLY A 97 -26.76 45.20 27.13
C GLY A 97 -25.88 44.40 26.16
N LEU A 98 -26.41 44.07 24.99
CA LEU A 98 -25.66 43.40 23.91
C LEU A 98 -24.63 44.34 23.28
N ILE A 99 -24.97 45.61 23.03
CA ILE A 99 -24.02 46.58 22.44
C ILE A 99 -22.84 46.85 23.38
N PHE A 100 -23.09 47.06 24.68
CA PHE A 100 -22.04 47.46 25.63
C PHE A 100 -21.24 46.28 26.21
N ASN A 101 -21.81 45.07 26.21
CA ASN A 101 -21.14 43.88 26.72
C ASN A 101 -21.66 42.65 25.97
N TRP A 102 -21.29 42.60 24.69
CA TRP A 102 -21.62 41.53 23.75
C TRP A 102 -21.05 40.17 24.15
N ALA A 103 -19.98 40.15 24.95
CA ALA A 103 -19.34 38.92 25.42
C ALA A 103 -20.24 38.13 26.38
N ASN A 104 -21.13 38.78 27.12
CA ASN A 104 -22.08 38.05 27.96
C ASN A 104 -23.44 38.06 27.25
N LEU A 105 -23.91 36.93 26.71
CA LEU A 105 -25.24 36.86 26.10
C LEU A 105 -26.34 36.60 27.14
N GLY A 106 -25.97 36.21 28.35
CA GLY A 106 -26.89 35.85 29.42
C GLY A 106 -27.57 34.51 29.13
N THR A 107 -28.84 34.40 29.52
CA THR A 107 -29.66 33.22 29.25
C THR A 107 -30.31 33.33 27.87
N ILE A 108 -30.16 32.30 27.05
CA ILE A 108 -30.84 32.13 25.77
C ILE A 108 -31.80 30.96 25.94
N ASP A 109 -33.11 31.23 25.85
CA ASP A 109 -34.12 30.18 25.80
C ASP A 109 -34.44 29.89 24.34
N ALA A 110 -34.29 28.63 23.92
CA ALA A 110 -34.63 28.17 22.59
C ALA A 110 -35.75 27.13 22.71
N THR A 111 -36.84 27.31 21.99
CA THR A 111 -37.93 26.33 21.89
C THR A 111 -37.94 25.75 20.49
N LEU A 112 -37.74 24.43 20.37
CA LEU A 112 -37.74 23.73 19.08
C LEU A 112 -38.91 22.74 19.02
N GLU A 113 -39.63 22.72 17.93
CA GLU A 113 -40.62 21.68 17.61
C GLU A 113 -40.33 21.16 16.21
N GLY A 114 -40.55 19.88 15.95
CA GLY A 114 -40.32 19.39 14.60
C GLY A 114 -40.87 18.01 14.28
N LYS A 115 -40.90 17.73 12.99
CA LYS A 115 -41.20 16.43 12.40
C LYS A 115 -40.09 16.06 11.44
N GLY A 116 -39.67 14.80 11.45
CA GLY A 116 -38.69 14.25 10.53
C GLY A 116 -38.87 12.75 10.36
N GLN A 117 -37.91 12.13 9.69
CA GLN A 117 -37.87 10.69 9.42
C GLN A 117 -36.62 10.08 10.04
N LEU A 118 -36.73 8.84 10.50
CA LEU A 118 -35.63 7.99 10.95
C LEU A 118 -35.44 6.87 9.92
N PHE A 119 -34.28 6.81 9.30
CA PHE A 119 -33.94 5.82 8.28
C PHE A 119 -33.36 4.54 8.89
N ALA A 120 -33.27 3.47 8.09
CA ALA A 120 -32.82 2.15 8.55
C ALA A 120 -31.35 2.13 9.01
N ASP A 121 -30.53 3.07 8.52
CA ASP A 121 -29.15 3.27 8.94
C ASP A 121 -29.02 4.06 10.26
N GLY A 122 -30.14 4.49 10.85
CA GLY A 122 -30.20 5.31 12.06
C GLY A 122 -30.01 6.81 11.80
N SER A 123 -29.77 7.24 10.56
CA SER A 123 -29.73 8.66 10.21
C SER A 123 -31.13 9.28 10.30
N THR A 124 -31.20 10.60 10.51
CA THR A 124 -32.46 11.33 10.57
C THR A 124 -32.57 12.29 9.41
N SER A 125 -33.77 12.57 8.92
CA SER A 125 -33.96 13.58 7.86
C SER A 125 -33.52 14.99 8.29
N PHE A 126 -33.34 15.25 9.60
CA PHE A 126 -32.74 16.49 10.08
C PHE A 126 -31.28 16.66 9.66
N THR A 127 -30.51 15.58 9.44
CA THR A 127 -29.14 15.70 8.93
C THR A 127 -29.10 16.12 7.46
N GLN A 128 -30.20 15.91 6.73
CA GLN A 128 -30.34 16.38 5.34
C GLN A 128 -30.71 17.87 5.27
N LEU A 129 -31.07 18.50 6.40
CA LEU A 129 -31.25 19.95 6.46
C LEU A 129 -29.90 20.68 6.45
N GLU A 130 -28.82 20.04 6.90
CA GLU A 130 -27.49 20.61 6.71
C GLU A 130 -27.17 20.55 5.23
N LYS A 131 -27.00 21.72 4.62
CA LYS A 131 -26.55 21.78 3.23
C LYS A 131 -25.19 21.11 3.20
N ALA A 132 -25.09 19.94 2.57
CA ALA A 132 -23.86 19.20 2.45
C ALA A 132 -22.80 20.17 1.93
N GLY A 133 -21.92 20.65 2.80
CA GLY A 133 -21.06 21.79 2.47
C GLY A 133 -20.12 21.36 1.37
N ASP A 134 -20.43 21.70 0.11
CA ASP A 134 -19.76 21.30 -1.14
C ASP A 134 -18.65 20.27 -0.92
N GLY A 135 -19.04 19.06 -0.51
CA GLY A 135 -18.22 18.07 0.19
C GLY A 135 -17.04 17.56 -0.61
N SER A 136 -16.03 18.41 -0.77
CA SER A 136 -14.63 18.05 -0.94
C SER A 136 -14.22 17.23 0.27
N ASN A 137 -13.84 15.98 0.03
CA ASN A 137 -13.32 15.06 1.03
C ASN A 137 -12.19 15.72 1.83
N ALA A 138 -12.50 16.21 3.03
CA ALA A 138 -11.52 16.68 4.00
C ALA A 138 -10.71 15.47 4.51
N LYS A 139 -9.68 15.08 3.77
CA LYS A 139 -8.60 14.23 4.28
C LYS A 139 -7.87 15.00 5.37
N SER A 140 -8.06 14.55 6.61
CA SER A 140 -7.48 15.02 7.87
C SER A 140 -5.95 14.86 7.99
N ASN A 141 -5.15 15.14 6.95
CA ASN A 141 -3.70 14.89 6.97
C ASN A 141 -2.84 16.03 6.40
N THR A 142 -3.09 17.27 6.82
CA THR A 142 -2.08 18.35 6.66
C THR A 142 -1.86 19.06 7.99
N ALA A 143 -0.60 19.07 8.45
CA ALA A 143 -0.18 19.70 9.69
C ALA A 143 -0.67 21.15 9.81
N ALA A 144 -1.22 21.47 10.98
CA ALA A 144 -1.87 22.73 11.31
C ALA A 144 -1.01 23.96 10.95
N SER A 145 -1.38 24.66 9.88
CA SER A 145 -1.02 26.07 9.73
C SER A 145 -1.95 26.89 10.62
N SER A 146 -1.39 27.73 11.49
CA SER A 146 -2.03 28.43 12.60
C SER A 146 -2.94 29.60 12.19
N GLY A 147 -3.64 29.50 11.06
CA GLY A 147 -4.53 30.55 10.55
C GLY A 147 -5.92 30.47 11.17
N ALA A 148 -6.17 31.33 12.17
CA ALA A 148 -7.47 31.76 12.69
C ALA A 148 -8.67 30.84 12.41
N SER A 149 -8.71 29.65 13.03
CA SER A 149 -10.00 29.00 13.26
C SER A 149 -10.85 29.94 14.11
N GLY A 150 -12.09 30.19 13.70
CA GLY A 150 -13.03 31.10 14.36
C GLY A 150 -13.35 30.62 15.78
N GLY A 151 -12.46 30.90 16.73
CA GLY A 151 -12.69 30.67 18.15
C GLY A 151 -13.89 31.47 18.62
N LEU A 152 -14.51 30.99 19.69
CA LEU A 152 -15.49 31.79 20.40
C LEU A 152 -14.83 33.12 20.82
N PRO A 153 -15.59 34.22 20.86
CA PRO A 153 -15.07 35.47 21.41
C PRO A 153 -14.49 35.29 22.81
N SER A 154 -13.31 35.86 23.06
CA SER A 154 -12.75 35.89 24.42
C SER A 154 -13.73 36.56 25.39
N GLY A 155 -14.04 35.86 26.49
CA GLY A 155 -15.02 36.33 27.49
C GLY A 155 -16.48 35.98 27.17
N LEU A 156 -16.75 35.18 26.12
CA LEU A 156 -18.10 34.71 25.82
C LEU A 156 -18.68 33.94 27.03
N ASN A 157 -19.88 34.30 27.48
CA ASN A 157 -20.63 33.61 28.52
C ASN A 157 -22.10 33.48 28.10
N VAL A 158 -22.56 32.25 27.91
CA VAL A 158 -23.89 31.90 27.43
C VAL A 158 -24.47 30.76 28.26
N ASN A 159 -25.70 30.93 28.74
CA ASN A 159 -26.50 29.84 29.28
C ASN A 159 -27.64 29.55 28.29
N LEU A 160 -27.52 28.48 27.52
CA LEU A 160 -28.54 28.04 26.57
C LEU A 160 -29.51 27.07 27.26
N ASN A 161 -30.79 27.38 27.28
CA ASN A 161 -31.85 26.45 27.66
C ASN A 161 -32.65 26.08 26.41
N LEU A 162 -32.44 24.88 25.89
CA LEU A 162 -33.21 24.33 24.79
C LEU A 162 -34.37 23.51 25.33
N THR A 163 -35.59 23.85 24.97
CA THR A 163 -36.80 23.08 25.26
C THR A 163 -37.39 22.58 23.96
N ILE A 164 -37.62 21.28 23.85
CA ILE A 164 -38.30 20.66 22.73
C ILE A 164 -39.57 20.01 23.27
N PRO A 165 -40.73 20.69 23.16
CA PRO A 165 -41.98 20.17 23.69
C PRO A 165 -42.32 18.81 23.06
N LYS A 166 -42.13 18.70 21.74
CA LYS A 166 -42.41 17.50 20.96
C LYS A 166 -41.58 17.46 19.67
N LEU A 167 -40.90 16.33 19.44
CA LEU A 167 -40.26 15.97 18.19
C LEU A 167 -40.85 14.65 17.70
N THR A 168 -41.35 14.59 16.47
CA THR A 168 -41.89 13.35 15.89
C THR A 168 -40.98 12.85 14.78
N LEU A 169 -40.59 11.58 14.86
CA LEU A 169 -39.77 10.88 13.88
C LEU A 169 -40.59 9.73 13.30
N GLU A 170 -40.82 9.72 11.99
CA GLU A 170 -41.39 8.57 11.29
C GLU A 170 -40.27 7.58 10.96
N VAL A 171 -40.35 6.37 11.51
CA VAL A 171 -39.42 5.28 11.22
C VAL A 171 -39.80 4.68 9.87
N VAL A 172 -39.07 5.05 8.82
CA VAL A 172 -39.47 4.81 7.42
C VAL A 172 -39.69 3.33 7.11
N GLU A 173 -38.81 2.46 7.63
CA GLU A 173 -38.84 1.02 7.37
C GLU A 173 -40.06 0.34 8.02
N GLN A 174 -40.47 0.81 9.20
CA GLN A 174 -41.52 0.20 10.02
C GLN A 174 -42.88 0.91 9.90
N LYS A 175 -42.92 2.12 9.33
CA LYS A 175 -44.10 3.01 9.27
C LYS A 175 -44.70 3.27 10.64
N THR A 176 -43.83 3.50 11.62
CA THR A 176 -44.17 3.77 13.01
C THR A 176 -43.69 5.16 13.41
N GLU A 177 -44.38 5.80 14.33
CA GLU A 177 -43.95 7.09 14.89
C GLU A 177 -43.17 6.87 16.18
N LEU A 178 -42.01 7.50 16.27
CA LEU A 178 -41.24 7.71 17.50
C LEU A 178 -41.40 9.18 17.89
N THR A 179 -41.82 9.44 19.12
CA THR A 179 -42.04 10.79 19.62
C THR A 179 -41.11 11.06 20.80
N ILE A 180 -40.35 12.15 20.73
CA ILE A 180 -39.53 12.64 21.83
C ILE A 180 -40.29 13.81 22.45
N ASP A 181 -40.86 13.58 23.63
CA ASP A 181 -41.63 14.56 24.38
C ASP A 181 -40.77 15.16 25.49
N LYS A 182 -40.99 16.45 25.75
CA LYS A 182 -40.38 17.19 26.87
C LYS A 182 -38.84 17.10 26.90
N LEU A 183 -38.19 17.10 25.74
CA LEU A 183 -36.73 17.14 25.70
C LEU A 183 -36.26 18.51 26.18
N ALA A 184 -35.75 18.57 27.40
CA ALA A 184 -35.09 19.75 27.94
C ALA A 184 -33.58 19.52 27.89
N ALA A 185 -32.85 20.49 27.33
CA ALA A 185 -31.40 20.53 27.37
C ALA A 185 -30.92 21.87 27.89
N THR A 186 -29.95 21.86 28.78
CA THR A 186 -29.28 23.08 29.27
C THR A 186 -27.81 22.99 28.92
N ALA A 187 -27.24 24.03 28.33
CA ALA A 187 -25.83 24.14 28.04
C ALA A 187 -25.27 25.45 28.59
N ALA A 188 -24.38 25.39 29.59
CA ALA A 188 -23.62 26.55 30.04
C ALA A 188 -22.26 26.55 29.33
N ILE A 189 -21.97 27.61 28.58
CA ILE A 189 -20.75 27.74 27.78
C ILE A 189 -20.05 29.04 28.19
N SER A 190 -18.81 28.92 28.67
CA SER A 190 -17.98 30.08 29.00
C SER A 190 -16.57 29.92 28.45
N ALA A 191 -16.02 30.97 27.84
CA ALA A 191 -14.64 30.98 27.37
C ALA A 191 -13.69 30.85 28.58
N GLY A 192 -12.88 29.79 28.60
CA GLY A 192 -11.99 29.44 29.72
C GLY A 192 -12.68 28.76 30.91
N GLY A 193 -13.98 28.50 30.84
CA GLY A 193 -14.72 27.76 31.87
C GLY A 193 -15.22 26.40 31.38
N PRO A 194 -15.91 25.63 32.23
CA PRO A 194 -16.48 24.36 31.85
C PRO A 194 -17.64 24.51 30.87
N VAL A 195 -17.85 23.48 30.06
CA VAL A 195 -19.05 23.29 29.25
C VAL A 195 -19.93 22.26 29.94
N ASP A 196 -21.02 22.72 30.56
CA ASP A 196 -21.97 21.88 31.28
C ASP A 196 -23.21 21.67 30.42
N VAL A 197 -23.41 20.45 29.91
CA VAL A 197 -24.59 20.05 29.16
C VAL A 197 -25.40 19.05 29.97
N SER A 198 -26.70 19.33 30.15
CA SER A 198 -27.66 18.36 30.67
C SER A 198 -28.79 18.19 29.68
N LEU A 199 -29.28 16.97 29.52
CA LEU A 199 -30.34 16.60 28.60
C LEU A 199 -31.28 15.63 29.32
N SER A 200 -32.59 15.85 29.21
CA SER A 200 -33.61 14.95 29.73
C SER A 200 -34.81 14.92 28.80
N SER A 201 -35.32 13.74 28.45
CA SER A 201 -36.52 13.57 27.63
C SER A 201 -37.31 12.34 28.04
N THR A 202 -38.56 12.33 27.60
CA THR A 202 -39.41 11.14 27.58
C THR A 202 -39.60 10.73 26.13
N ILE A 203 -39.29 9.49 25.78
CA ILE A 203 -39.40 8.95 24.43
C ILE A 203 -40.55 7.95 24.41
N ASN A 204 -41.49 8.18 23.51
CA ASN A 204 -42.66 7.37 23.26
C ASN A 204 -42.52 6.69 21.91
N ALA A 205 -42.34 5.36 21.92
CA ALA A 205 -42.20 4.57 20.71
C ALA A 205 -42.92 3.24 20.88
N ASN A 206 -43.64 2.79 19.84
CA ASN A 206 -44.38 1.51 19.84
C ASN A 206 -45.31 1.31 21.06
N GLY A 207 -45.92 2.39 21.56
CA GLY A 207 -46.80 2.39 22.73
C GLY A 207 -46.10 2.26 24.09
N THR A 208 -44.76 2.26 24.12
CA THR A 208 -43.96 2.26 25.34
C THR A 208 -43.36 3.65 25.58
N THR A 209 -43.43 4.10 26.83
CA THR A 209 -42.84 5.35 27.30
C THR A 209 -41.56 5.05 28.07
N GLY A 210 -40.44 5.60 27.63
CA GLY A 210 -39.16 5.51 28.33
C GLY A 210 -38.57 6.89 28.63
N ASP A 211 -37.70 6.95 29.63
CA ASP A 211 -36.98 8.17 30.01
C ASP A 211 -35.52 8.08 29.56
N LEU A 212 -34.98 9.20 29.09
CA LEU A 212 -33.58 9.38 28.75
C LEU A 212 -33.05 10.60 29.49
N LYS A 213 -31.92 10.44 30.18
CA LYS A 213 -31.19 11.52 30.83
C LYS A 213 -29.72 11.41 30.48
N ALA A 214 -29.12 12.51 30.04
CA ALA A 214 -27.69 12.59 29.80
C ALA A 214 -27.12 13.84 30.49
N THR A 215 -25.93 13.71 31.05
CA THR A 215 -25.15 14.84 31.57
C THR A 215 -23.74 14.75 31.02
N LEU A 216 -23.15 15.91 30.75
CA LEU A 216 -21.81 16.03 30.18
C LEU A 216 -21.18 17.31 30.76
N VAL A 217 -20.03 17.16 31.39
CA VAL A 217 -19.21 18.27 31.87
C VAL A 217 -17.87 18.14 31.17
N LEU A 218 -17.52 19.15 30.39
CA LEU A 218 -16.23 19.25 29.71
C LEU A 218 -15.46 20.45 30.28
N ASP A 219 -14.59 20.21 31.27
CA ASP A 219 -13.74 21.30 31.79
C ASP A 219 -12.53 21.50 30.88
N ASN A 220 -12.07 22.74 30.77
CA ASN A 220 -10.94 23.15 29.90
C ASN A 220 -11.11 22.82 28.41
N GLY A 221 -12.33 22.48 27.96
CA GLY A 221 -12.60 22.23 26.54
C GLY A 221 -12.54 23.48 25.65
N ILE A 222 -12.70 24.66 26.28
CA ILE A 222 -12.62 25.97 25.62
C ILE A 222 -11.59 26.80 26.38
N ALA A 223 -10.53 27.20 25.70
CA ALA A 223 -9.50 28.08 26.26
C ALA A 223 -10.07 29.48 26.57
N SER A 224 -9.35 30.28 27.37
CA SER A 224 -9.78 31.64 27.75
C SER A 224 -9.86 32.62 26.57
N ASP A 225 -9.13 32.34 25.49
CA ASP A 225 -9.23 33.05 24.22
C ASP A 225 -10.40 32.58 23.34
N GLY A 226 -11.17 31.58 23.82
CA GLY A 226 -12.34 31.00 23.17
C GLY A 226 -12.04 29.93 22.12
N ARG A 227 -10.78 29.54 21.93
CA ARG A 227 -10.43 28.41 21.05
C ARG A 227 -10.78 27.07 21.70
N LEU A 228 -11.17 26.09 20.90
CA LEU A 228 -11.36 24.71 21.38
C LEU A 228 -9.99 24.08 21.71
N GLN A 229 -9.86 23.54 22.91
CA GLN A 229 -8.66 22.87 23.41
C GLN A 229 -9.02 21.49 23.96
N LEU A 230 -9.37 20.57 23.06
CA LEU A 230 -9.89 19.25 23.44
C LEU A 230 -8.82 18.35 24.09
N ALA A 231 -7.54 18.48 23.72
CA ALA A 231 -6.48 17.60 24.23
C ALA A 231 -6.34 17.62 25.76
N ASP A 232 -6.49 18.79 26.38
CA ASP A 232 -6.35 18.99 27.82
C ASP A 232 -7.71 18.98 28.56
N ALA A 233 -8.81 18.79 27.82
CA ALA A 233 -10.14 18.83 28.40
C ALA A 233 -10.39 17.60 29.30
N THR A 234 -10.98 17.83 30.47
CA THR A 234 -11.50 16.76 31.34
C THR A 234 -12.95 16.48 30.95
N LEU A 235 -13.33 15.21 30.98
CA LEU A 235 -14.69 14.80 30.62
C LEU A 235 -15.32 14.07 31.81
N LYS A 236 -16.53 14.47 32.19
CA LYS A 236 -17.41 13.69 33.07
C LYS A 236 -18.78 13.64 32.43
N GLY A 237 -19.20 12.46 32.00
CA GLY A 237 -20.52 12.25 31.39
C GLY A 237 -21.26 11.10 32.04
N SER A 238 -22.58 11.17 32.03
CA SER A 238 -23.44 10.03 32.29
C SER A 238 -24.62 9.99 31.32
N VAL A 239 -25.08 8.79 31.00
CA VAL A 239 -26.31 8.54 30.26
C VAL A 239 -27.10 7.49 31.02
N GLU A 240 -28.34 7.83 31.37
CA GLU A 240 -29.30 6.94 32.02
C GLU A 240 -30.51 6.82 31.10
N ALA A 241 -30.89 5.60 30.71
CA ALA A 241 -32.13 5.33 30.00
C ALA A 241 -32.94 4.25 30.73
N LYS A 242 -34.27 4.42 30.82
CA LYS A 242 -35.18 3.49 31.51
C LYS A 242 -36.44 3.28 30.69
N GLY A 243 -36.78 2.01 30.44
CA GLY A 243 -38.00 1.65 29.69
C GLY A 243 -38.05 2.17 28.24
N LEU A 244 -36.89 2.40 27.63
CA LEU A 244 -36.77 3.02 26.31
C LEU A 244 -36.91 1.98 25.19
N GLU A 245 -37.84 2.18 24.25
CA GLU A 245 -38.00 1.30 23.09
C GLU A 245 -37.44 2.00 21.84
N LEU A 246 -36.48 1.38 21.16
CA LEU A 246 -35.80 1.93 19.98
C LEU A 246 -35.87 0.97 18.79
N PRO A 247 -36.08 1.48 17.57
CA PRO A 247 -35.99 0.67 16.37
C PRO A 247 -34.51 0.44 16.04
N ALA A 248 -34.12 -0.81 15.84
CA ALA A 248 -32.75 -1.13 15.44
C ALA A 248 -32.70 -2.45 14.65
N GLY A 249 -32.07 -2.41 13.47
CA GLY A 249 -31.97 -3.57 12.58
C GLY A 249 -33.33 -4.13 12.14
N GLY A 250 -34.33 -3.26 11.94
CA GLY A 250 -35.70 -3.65 11.58
C GLY A 250 -36.55 -4.19 12.74
N GLN A 251 -36.02 -4.31 13.95
CA GLN A 251 -36.71 -4.83 15.14
C GLN A 251 -36.83 -3.75 16.23
N TRP A 252 -37.63 -4.01 17.28
CA TRP A 252 -37.73 -3.11 18.43
C TRP A 252 -36.92 -3.65 19.60
N VAL A 253 -35.99 -2.84 20.09
CA VAL A 253 -35.20 -3.13 21.29
C VAL A 253 -35.76 -2.32 22.45
N GLN A 254 -36.28 -3.01 23.47
CA GLN A 254 -36.72 -2.38 24.70
C GLN A 254 -35.57 -2.39 25.71
N ILE A 255 -34.92 -1.26 25.91
CA ILE A 255 -33.93 -1.01 26.94
C ILE A 255 -34.66 -0.82 28.28
N SER A 256 -34.60 -1.83 29.14
CA SER A 256 -35.17 -1.76 30.49
C SER A 256 -34.40 -0.77 31.35
N THR A 257 -33.07 -0.88 31.35
CA THR A 257 -32.14 0.06 32.02
C THR A 257 -30.87 0.18 31.20
N LEU A 258 -30.28 1.37 31.15
CA LEU A 258 -28.95 1.62 30.61
C LEU A 258 -28.32 2.73 31.42
N ASP A 259 -27.22 2.44 32.10
CA ASP A 259 -26.45 3.39 32.88
C ASP A 259 -25.02 3.38 32.33
N LEU A 260 -24.63 4.45 31.63
CA LEU A 260 -23.29 4.68 31.12
C LEU A 260 -22.67 5.86 31.85
N THR A 261 -21.38 5.76 32.16
CA THR A 261 -20.58 6.85 32.72
C THR A 261 -19.27 6.95 31.95
N ALA A 262 -18.85 8.16 31.62
CA ALA A 262 -17.59 8.46 30.97
C ALA A 262 -16.79 9.40 31.86
N ASN A 263 -15.53 9.06 32.16
CA ASN A 263 -14.65 9.88 32.99
C ASN A 263 -13.28 9.98 32.34
N SER A 264 -12.77 11.20 32.19
CA SER A 264 -11.43 11.47 31.67
C SER A 264 -10.77 12.56 32.49
N THR A 265 -9.49 12.35 32.82
CA THR A 265 -8.63 13.39 33.41
C THR A 265 -8.01 14.30 32.35
N SER A 266 -8.02 13.86 31.09
CA SER A 266 -7.61 14.60 29.89
C SER A 266 -7.94 13.72 28.69
N LEU A 267 -8.65 14.24 27.69
CA LEU A 267 -9.04 13.47 26.51
C LEU A 267 -7.84 12.90 25.74
N SER A 268 -6.64 13.49 25.90
CA SER A 268 -5.40 12.98 25.31
C SER A 268 -4.62 11.98 26.17
N LYS A 269 -4.96 11.82 27.45
CA LYS A 269 -4.29 10.88 28.39
C LYS A 269 -5.15 9.70 28.78
N GLY A 270 -6.45 9.76 28.46
CA GLY A 270 -7.32 8.61 28.42
C GLY A 270 -8.71 8.87 28.98
N THR A 271 -9.67 8.06 28.55
CA THR A 271 -11.07 8.14 28.94
C THR A 271 -11.58 6.77 29.32
N GLN A 272 -12.18 6.67 30.50
CA GLN A 272 -12.81 5.45 30.97
C GLN A 272 -14.33 5.53 30.76
N ILE A 273 -14.90 4.54 30.11
CA ILE A 273 -16.34 4.35 29.94
C ILE A 273 -16.75 3.12 30.74
N ARG A 274 -17.67 3.28 31.69
CA ARG A 274 -18.30 2.17 32.42
C ARG A 274 -19.77 2.15 32.09
N GLY A 275 -20.30 0.96 31.87
CA GLY A 275 -21.68 0.81 31.47
C GLY A 275 -22.30 -0.47 31.96
N THR A 276 -23.56 -0.40 32.36
CA THR A 276 -24.43 -1.57 32.53
C THR A 276 -25.75 -1.31 31.85
N GLY A 277 -26.26 -2.29 31.12
CA GLY A 277 -27.54 -2.21 30.45
C GLY A 277 -28.28 -3.54 30.49
N SER A 278 -29.60 -3.46 30.46
CA SER A 278 -30.48 -4.61 30.31
C SER A 278 -31.66 -4.24 29.42
N GLY A 279 -32.18 -5.21 28.68
CA GLY A 279 -33.30 -4.98 27.80
C GLY A 279 -33.89 -6.26 27.25
N THR A 280 -34.78 -6.12 26.29
CA THR A 280 -35.34 -7.24 25.54
C THR A 280 -35.42 -6.90 24.05
N LEU A 281 -35.23 -7.89 23.19
CA LEU A 281 -35.58 -7.79 21.78
C LEU A 281 -37.03 -8.25 21.58
N ASP A 282 -37.85 -7.43 20.92
CA ASP A 282 -39.26 -7.70 20.61
C ASP A 282 -40.04 -8.24 21.84
N LYS A 283 -39.69 -7.76 23.05
CA LYS A 283 -40.29 -8.14 24.34
C LYS A 283 -40.11 -9.62 24.74
N THR A 284 -39.24 -10.37 24.06
CA THR A 284 -39.09 -11.82 24.27
C THR A 284 -37.72 -12.25 24.79
N SER A 285 -36.65 -11.73 24.19
CA SER A 285 -35.29 -12.22 24.46
C SER A 285 -34.50 -11.24 25.31
N PRO A 286 -34.08 -11.61 26.54
CA PRO A 286 -33.35 -10.71 27.41
C PRO A 286 -31.96 -10.43 26.87
N ILE A 287 -31.56 -9.16 26.90
CA ILE A 287 -30.25 -8.66 26.51
C ILE A 287 -29.59 -8.10 27.76
N SER A 288 -28.29 -8.33 27.94
CA SER A 288 -27.51 -7.65 28.99
C SER A 288 -26.20 -7.12 28.42
N LEU A 289 -25.78 -5.97 28.92
CA LEU A 289 -24.55 -5.30 28.57
C LEU A 289 -23.82 -4.94 29.87
N LYS A 290 -22.55 -5.26 29.95
CA LYS A 290 -21.64 -4.80 31.00
C LYS A 290 -20.33 -4.42 30.35
N THR A 291 -19.85 -3.22 30.62
CA THR A 291 -18.64 -2.71 29.96
C THR A 291 -17.82 -1.85 30.90
N THR A 292 -16.52 -1.95 30.78
CA THR A 292 -15.52 -1.07 31.40
C THR A 292 -14.40 -0.94 30.39
N LEU A 293 -14.44 0.11 29.58
CA LEU A 293 -13.47 0.37 28.51
C LEU A 293 -12.62 1.58 28.88
N ASP A 294 -11.32 1.44 28.73
CA ASP A 294 -10.33 2.49 28.89
C ASP A 294 -9.73 2.81 27.51
N PHE A 295 -10.00 4.01 27.02
CA PHE A 295 -9.39 4.57 25.82
C PHE A 295 -8.12 5.32 26.24
N GLY A 296 -6.96 4.99 25.68
CA GLY A 296 -5.69 5.64 26.03
C GLY A 296 -5.63 7.11 25.62
N SER A 297 -6.30 7.47 24.52
CA SER A 297 -6.53 8.85 24.10
C SER A 297 -7.77 8.87 23.20
N LEU A 298 -8.73 9.75 23.45
CA LEU A 298 -9.81 10.05 22.51
C LEU A 298 -9.38 11.12 21.50
N VAL A 299 -8.49 12.01 21.92
CA VAL A 299 -8.03 13.17 21.17
C VAL A 299 -6.50 13.21 21.22
N ALA A 300 -5.82 13.38 20.09
CA ALA A 300 -4.38 13.59 20.04
C ALA A 300 -4.00 14.98 20.58
N GLN A 301 -2.70 15.22 20.79
CA GLN A 301 -2.23 16.52 21.33
C GLN A 301 -2.54 17.71 20.43
N ASP A 302 -2.74 17.49 19.13
CA ASP A 302 -3.12 18.52 18.17
C ASP A 302 -4.62 18.81 18.11
N GLY A 303 -5.43 18.09 18.91
CA GLY A 303 -6.89 18.22 18.93
C GLY A 303 -7.63 17.32 17.95
N SER A 304 -6.94 16.53 17.13
CA SER A 304 -7.57 15.55 16.23
C SER A 304 -8.11 14.34 17.02
N PHE A 305 -9.19 13.71 16.57
CA PHE A 305 -9.67 12.47 17.19
C PHE A 305 -8.74 11.31 16.87
N SER A 306 -8.32 10.57 17.89
CA SER A 306 -7.36 9.46 17.76
C SER A 306 -7.93 8.18 18.35
N LEU A 307 -8.97 7.65 17.71
CA LEU A 307 -9.54 6.35 18.05
C LEU A 307 -8.86 5.26 17.23
N GLY A 308 -8.00 4.49 17.88
CA GLY A 308 -7.37 3.29 17.31
C GLY A 308 -7.70 2.05 18.15
N PRO A 309 -7.73 0.84 17.56
CA PRO A 309 -7.93 -0.39 18.34
C PRO A 309 -6.79 -0.62 19.36
N ASP A 310 -5.60 -0.07 19.10
CA ASP A 310 -4.48 -0.04 20.04
C ASP A 310 -4.66 0.94 21.20
N SER A 311 -5.71 1.76 21.18
CA SER A 311 -6.03 2.70 22.25
C SER A 311 -7.07 2.13 23.23
N VAL A 312 -7.80 1.08 22.88
CA VAL A 312 -8.88 0.50 23.71
C VAL A 312 -8.37 -0.63 24.59
N SER A 313 -8.70 -0.60 25.88
CA SER A 313 -8.43 -1.66 26.86
C SER A 313 -9.65 -1.84 27.76
N GLY A 314 -9.71 -2.92 28.54
CA GLY A 314 -10.80 -3.22 29.46
C GLY A 314 -11.74 -4.31 28.94
N THR A 315 -12.91 -4.43 29.57
CA THR A 315 -13.83 -5.55 29.35
C THR A 315 -15.16 -5.11 28.75
N LEU A 316 -15.71 -5.96 27.88
CA LEU A 316 -17.06 -5.85 27.34
C LEU A 316 -17.70 -7.23 27.42
N GLU A 317 -18.84 -7.33 28.08
CA GLU A 317 -19.68 -8.52 28.12
C GLU A 317 -21.05 -8.11 27.62
N ALA A 318 -21.49 -8.71 26.51
CA ALA A 318 -22.78 -8.44 25.91
C ALA A 318 -23.45 -9.79 25.62
N ASN A 319 -24.54 -10.09 26.31
CA ASN A 319 -25.23 -11.37 26.17
C ASN A 319 -26.51 -11.21 25.36
N SER A 320 -26.76 -12.19 24.49
CA SER A 320 -27.94 -12.33 23.64
C SER A 320 -28.16 -11.13 22.72
N ILE A 321 -27.08 -10.50 22.24
CA ILE A 321 -27.17 -9.35 21.34
C ILE A 321 -27.72 -9.82 20.00
N PRO A 322 -28.82 -9.24 19.50
CA PRO A 322 -29.33 -9.59 18.19
C PRO A 322 -28.33 -9.25 17.10
N THR A 323 -28.06 -10.18 16.20
CA THR A 323 -27.13 -9.97 15.10
C THR A 323 -27.63 -8.95 14.08
N SER A 324 -28.95 -8.71 14.03
CA SER A 324 -29.59 -7.62 13.28
C SER A 324 -29.08 -6.24 13.70
N LEU A 325 -28.72 -6.05 14.99
CA LEU A 325 -28.13 -4.80 15.49
C LEU A 325 -26.70 -4.58 14.99
N ILE A 326 -25.99 -5.68 14.69
CA ILE A 326 -24.59 -5.65 14.27
C ILE A 326 -24.49 -5.56 12.74
N GLN A 327 -25.51 -6.06 12.02
CA GLN A 327 -25.51 -6.16 10.57
C GLN A 327 -25.16 -4.85 9.82
N PRO A 328 -25.67 -3.66 10.20
CA PRO A 328 -25.33 -2.41 9.51
C PRO A 328 -23.83 -2.08 9.55
N PHE A 329 -23.11 -2.54 10.57
CA PHE A 329 -21.67 -2.29 10.72
C PHE A 329 -20.80 -3.22 9.87
N MET A 330 -21.38 -4.23 9.24
CA MET A 330 -20.67 -5.14 8.34
C MET A 330 -20.48 -4.57 6.93
N GLY A 331 -21.06 -3.39 6.63
CA GLY A 331 -21.02 -2.76 5.31
C GLY A 331 -21.53 -3.68 4.20
N ASP A 332 -20.84 -3.69 3.06
CA ASP A 332 -21.17 -4.51 1.89
C ASP A 332 -20.74 -5.98 2.01
N SER A 333 -20.45 -6.47 3.23
CA SER A 333 -20.09 -7.87 3.42
C SER A 333 -21.22 -8.80 2.95
N PRO A 334 -20.90 -9.89 2.21
CA PRO A 334 -21.90 -10.89 1.82
C PRO A 334 -22.46 -11.65 3.03
N LEU A 335 -21.87 -11.48 4.22
CA LEU A 335 -22.34 -12.06 5.47
C LEU A 335 -23.67 -11.42 5.89
N ARG A 336 -24.69 -12.28 6.01
CA ARG A 336 -25.95 -11.95 6.67
C ARG A 336 -25.89 -12.55 8.07
N LEU A 337 -25.50 -11.77 9.06
CA LEU A 337 -25.23 -12.24 10.42
C LEU A 337 -26.39 -13.04 11.02
N THR A 338 -27.64 -12.64 10.79
CA THR A 338 -28.82 -13.40 11.24
C THR A 338 -28.88 -14.82 10.63
N ARG A 339 -28.50 -14.97 9.37
CA ARG A 339 -28.43 -16.25 8.66
C ARG A 339 -27.17 -17.04 9.02
N ASP A 340 -26.02 -16.37 9.08
CA ASP A 340 -24.71 -17.03 9.07
C ASP A 340 -24.15 -17.24 10.48
N ILE A 341 -24.47 -16.36 11.41
CA ILE A 341 -24.07 -16.43 12.82
C ILE A 341 -25.24 -16.96 13.67
N GLY A 342 -26.47 -16.63 13.30
CA GLY A 342 -27.69 -16.91 14.07
C GLY A 342 -28.35 -15.62 14.56
N PRO A 343 -29.58 -15.67 15.11
CA PRO A 343 -30.34 -14.48 15.46
C PRO A 343 -29.74 -13.68 16.63
N GLN A 344 -28.93 -14.30 17.48
CA GLN A 344 -28.31 -13.69 18.65
C GLN A 344 -26.86 -14.14 18.81
N VAL A 345 -26.08 -13.30 19.48
CA VAL A 345 -24.68 -13.54 19.79
C VAL A 345 -24.32 -13.06 21.19
N ASN A 346 -23.54 -13.87 21.91
CA ASN A 346 -22.88 -13.50 23.14
C ASN A 346 -21.46 -13.05 22.80
N LEU A 347 -21.11 -11.82 23.15
CA LEU A 347 -19.81 -11.22 22.93
C LEU A 347 -19.12 -10.98 24.27
N SER A 348 -17.89 -11.45 24.40
CA SER A 348 -17.00 -11.11 25.49
C SER A 348 -15.68 -10.64 24.91
N MET A 349 -15.23 -9.45 25.32
CA MET A 349 -13.94 -8.90 24.97
C MET A 349 -13.19 -8.56 26.25
N ASP A 350 -11.92 -8.94 26.32
CA ASP A 350 -10.98 -8.54 27.37
C ASP A 350 -9.69 -8.04 26.69
N ALA A 351 -9.51 -6.73 26.68
CA ALA A 351 -8.38 -6.05 26.06
C ALA A 351 -7.38 -5.59 27.13
N GLY A 352 -6.17 -6.16 27.10
CA GLY A 352 -5.09 -5.83 28.02
C GLY A 352 -4.56 -4.40 27.86
N SER A 353 -3.90 -3.87 28.90
CA SER A 353 -3.47 -2.46 28.99
C SER A 353 -2.01 -2.16 28.56
N GLY A 354 -1.30 -3.10 27.92
CA GLY A 354 0.11 -2.94 27.48
C GLY A 354 0.31 -2.99 25.96
N ALA A 355 1.37 -2.43 25.39
CA ALA A 355 1.67 -2.52 23.95
C ALA A 355 2.74 -3.61 23.68
N PRO A 356 2.51 -4.58 22.75
CA PRO A 356 1.28 -4.82 21.98
C PRO A 356 0.12 -5.31 22.86
N ARG A 357 -1.10 -4.87 22.57
CA ARG A 357 -2.29 -5.18 23.40
C ARG A 357 -2.84 -6.54 23.03
N SER A 358 -2.93 -7.47 23.99
CA SER A 358 -3.68 -8.71 23.80
C SER A 358 -5.17 -8.43 23.93
N ILE A 359 -5.95 -8.69 22.89
CA ILE A 359 -7.41 -8.62 22.88
C ILE A 359 -7.95 -10.03 22.80
N LYS A 360 -8.52 -10.52 23.90
CA LYS A 360 -9.27 -11.77 23.93
C LYS A 360 -10.71 -11.49 23.54
N LEU A 361 -11.12 -11.98 22.38
CA LEU A 361 -12.46 -11.85 21.85
C LEU A 361 -13.12 -13.23 21.78
N THR A 362 -14.13 -13.45 22.61
CA THR A 362 -15.00 -14.61 22.54
C THR A 362 -16.36 -14.19 22.00
N MET A 363 -16.83 -14.89 20.98
CA MET A 363 -18.13 -14.68 20.36
C MET A 363 -18.82 -16.03 20.20
N ASN A 364 -19.93 -16.23 20.90
CA ASN A 364 -20.70 -17.48 20.88
C ASN A 364 -22.11 -17.21 20.39
N SER A 365 -22.55 -17.93 19.37
CA SER A 365 -23.89 -17.89 18.80
C SER A 365 -24.40 -19.30 18.52
N GLU A 366 -25.63 -19.41 18.02
CA GLU A 366 -26.21 -20.71 17.64
C GLU A 366 -25.39 -21.43 16.56
N ARG A 367 -24.80 -20.68 15.61
CA ARG A 367 -24.12 -21.24 14.43
C ARG A 367 -22.61 -21.00 14.41
N MET A 368 -22.06 -20.27 15.38
CA MET A 368 -20.63 -19.96 15.42
C MET A 368 -20.12 -19.82 16.85
N ASN A 369 -18.99 -20.45 17.14
CA ASN A 369 -18.18 -20.13 18.31
C ASN A 369 -16.80 -19.68 17.81
N PHE A 370 -16.43 -18.47 18.19
CA PHE A 370 -15.21 -17.78 17.81
C PHE A 370 -14.49 -17.38 19.09
N ASN A 371 -13.22 -17.77 19.21
CA ASN A 371 -12.35 -17.35 20.29
C ASN A 371 -11.01 -16.92 19.68
N ALA A 372 -10.67 -15.66 19.83
CA ALA A 372 -9.43 -15.09 19.34
C ALA A 372 -8.68 -14.42 20.48
N ASP A 373 -7.38 -14.66 20.60
CA ASP A 373 -6.48 -13.88 21.43
C ASP A 373 -5.56 -13.10 20.48
N LEU A 374 -5.83 -11.82 20.23
CA LEU A 374 -5.18 -11.02 19.19
C LEU A 374 -4.18 -10.04 19.79
N GLY A 375 -2.91 -10.07 19.38
CA GLY A 375 -1.99 -8.97 19.69
C GLY A 375 -2.22 -7.80 18.73
N VAL A 376 -2.63 -6.63 19.21
CA VAL A 376 -2.89 -5.45 18.37
C VAL A 376 -1.87 -4.34 18.67
N SER A 377 -1.32 -3.78 17.59
CA SER A 377 -0.50 -2.57 17.59
C SER A 377 -1.12 -1.53 16.66
N LYS A 378 -0.58 -0.30 16.65
CA LYS A 378 -1.03 0.78 15.74
C LYS A 378 -1.06 0.38 14.27
N THR A 379 -0.15 -0.50 13.86
CA THR A 379 0.12 -0.78 12.44
C THR A 379 -0.06 -2.25 12.06
N SER A 380 -0.31 -3.12 13.04
CA SER A 380 -0.43 -4.56 12.78
C SER A 380 -1.22 -5.28 13.86
N ILE A 381 -1.90 -6.35 13.45
CA ILE A 381 -2.41 -7.39 14.34
C ILE A 381 -1.40 -8.54 14.27
N SER A 382 -0.70 -8.79 15.36
CA SER A 382 0.39 -9.78 15.48
C SER A 382 0.00 -10.97 16.36
N ASN A 383 0.45 -12.16 15.95
CA ASN A 383 0.59 -13.40 16.74
C ASN A 383 -0.51 -13.65 17.78
N GLY A 384 -1.69 -13.95 17.27
CA GLY A 384 -2.81 -14.41 18.07
C GLY A 384 -3.23 -15.84 17.75
N ALA A 385 -3.67 -16.59 18.76
CA ALA A 385 -4.35 -17.87 18.54
C ALA A 385 -5.79 -17.58 18.11
N LEU A 386 -6.16 -18.03 16.91
CA LEU A 386 -7.51 -17.94 16.38
C LEU A 386 -8.14 -19.33 16.41
N GLN A 387 -9.17 -19.52 17.22
CA GLN A 387 -10.00 -20.72 17.25
C GLN A 387 -11.39 -20.36 16.75
N MET A 388 -11.76 -20.91 15.59
CA MET A 388 -13.09 -20.73 15.02
C MET A 388 -13.76 -22.08 14.79
N SER A 389 -15.02 -22.18 15.19
CA SER A 389 -15.93 -23.24 14.80
C SER A 389 -17.21 -22.59 14.27
N TRP A 390 -17.60 -22.97 13.07
CA TRP A 390 -18.72 -22.36 12.35
C TRP A 390 -19.54 -23.42 11.64
N THR A 391 -20.84 -23.17 11.50
CA THR A 391 -21.73 -23.95 10.65
C THR A 391 -22.09 -23.08 9.45
N LEU A 392 -21.42 -23.29 8.31
CA LEU A 392 -21.64 -22.49 7.10
C LEU A 392 -23.01 -22.81 6.49
N SER A 393 -23.77 -21.77 6.13
CA SER A 393 -24.99 -21.91 5.35
C SER A 393 -24.63 -22.14 3.87
N PRO A 394 -25.38 -22.97 3.11
CA PRO A 394 -25.17 -23.12 1.67
C PRO A 394 -25.24 -21.79 0.90
N GLU A 395 -26.11 -20.87 1.33
CA GLU A 395 -26.27 -19.54 0.73
C GLU A 395 -25.08 -18.61 1.00
N LEU A 396 -24.32 -18.85 2.09
CA LEU A 396 -23.07 -18.13 2.32
C LEU A 396 -21.97 -18.59 1.37
N LEU A 397 -21.88 -19.90 1.13
CA LEU A 397 -20.93 -20.47 0.17
C LEU A 397 -21.20 -19.91 -1.24
N GLU A 398 -22.47 -19.82 -1.64
CA GLU A 398 -22.88 -19.21 -2.90
C GLU A 398 -22.52 -17.71 -2.96
N GLY A 399 -22.69 -16.98 -1.86
CA GLY A 399 -22.27 -15.58 -1.74
C GLY A 399 -20.76 -15.35 -1.91
N PHE A 400 -19.93 -16.37 -1.65
CA PHE A 400 -18.49 -16.37 -1.94
C PHE A 400 -18.13 -17.00 -3.29
N GLY A 401 -19.12 -17.32 -4.13
CA GLY A 401 -18.92 -17.93 -5.45
C GLY A 401 -18.54 -19.42 -5.41
N ILE A 402 -18.72 -20.09 -4.26
CA ILE A 402 -18.43 -21.51 -4.09
C ILE A 402 -19.69 -22.31 -4.42
N THR A 403 -19.77 -22.83 -5.64
CA THR A 403 -20.86 -23.72 -6.07
C THR A 403 -20.55 -25.17 -5.68
N GLY A 404 -21.00 -25.59 -4.49
CA GLY A 404 -20.91 -26.98 -4.02
C GLY A 404 -21.39 -27.16 -2.58
N THR A 405 -21.96 -28.32 -2.25
CA THR A 405 -22.34 -28.66 -0.87
C THR A 405 -21.09 -29.01 -0.07
N ALA A 406 -20.53 -28.05 0.66
CA ALA A 406 -19.43 -28.29 1.59
C ALA A 406 -19.96 -28.29 3.03
N THR A 407 -20.00 -29.45 3.66
CA THR A 407 -20.21 -29.56 5.11
C THR A 407 -18.84 -29.50 5.78
N ALA A 408 -18.43 -28.33 6.25
CA ALA A 408 -17.16 -28.14 6.94
C ALA A 408 -17.39 -28.09 8.46
N ASP A 409 -17.13 -29.20 9.17
CA ASP A 409 -16.91 -29.18 10.63
C ASP A 409 -15.40 -29.03 10.88
N SER A 410 -14.91 -27.79 10.84
CA SER A 410 -13.50 -27.50 11.09
C SER A 410 -13.31 -26.96 12.50
N LYS A 411 -12.72 -27.78 13.39
CA LYS A 411 -12.10 -27.31 14.64
C LYS A 411 -10.62 -27.08 14.40
N GLY A 412 -10.23 -25.88 13.98
CA GLY A 412 -8.83 -25.51 13.75
C GLY A 412 -8.34 -24.45 14.75
N THR A 413 -7.13 -24.64 15.29
CA THR A 413 -6.39 -23.56 15.98
C THR A 413 -5.37 -23.02 14.99
N GLN A 414 -5.51 -21.77 14.54
CA GLN A 414 -4.57 -21.14 13.61
C GLN A 414 -3.74 -20.07 14.32
N SER A 415 -2.45 -20.02 14.00
CA SER A 415 -1.50 -18.97 14.38
C SER A 415 -0.81 -18.48 13.11
N ALA A 416 -0.81 -17.17 12.83
CA ALA A 416 -0.35 -16.59 11.55
C ALA A 416 0.80 -15.57 11.79
N PRO A 417 1.76 -15.40 10.85
CA PRO A 417 1.47 -15.06 9.43
C PRO A 417 2.07 -15.97 8.34
N GLY A 418 1.27 -16.14 7.28
CA GLY A 418 1.55 -16.86 6.03
C GLY A 418 0.30 -17.66 5.62
N ILE A 419 -0.59 -17.09 4.81
CA ILE A 419 -1.87 -17.75 4.45
C ILE A 419 -1.59 -18.90 3.48
N ALA A 420 -1.31 -20.07 4.05
CA ALA A 420 -1.59 -21.39 3.48
C ALA A 420 -2.34 -22.16 4.57
N ALA A 421 -3.57 -22.58 4.27
CA ALA A 421 -4.41 -23.29 5.22
C ALA A 421 -3.81 -24.68 5.52
N GLN A 422 -3.01 -24.81 6.58
CA GLN A 422 -2.71 -26.10 7.21
C GLN A 422 -3.78 -26.39 8.26
N GLY A 423 -4.91 -26.93 7.81
CA GLY A 423 -5.91 -27.55 8.68
C GLY A 423 -5.74 -29.06 8.65
N SER A 424 -5.33 -29.66 9.75
CA SER A 424 -5.45 -31.12 9.95
C SER A 424 -6.94 -31.48 10.05
N GLY A 425 -7.53 -31.96 8.96
CA GLY A 425 -8.86 -32.58 8.96
C GLY A 425 -9.96 -31.92 8.12
N LEU A 426 -9.65 -31.21 7.04
CA LEU A 426 -10.67 -30.80 6.07
C LEU A 426 -10.92 -31.94 5.07
N ALA A 427 -11.86 -32.84 5.40
CA ALA A 427 -12.34 -33.86 4.45
C ALA A 427 -13.35 -33.21 3.47
N LEU A 428 -12.82 -32.54 2.45
CA LEU A 428 -13.60 -32.09 1.29
C LEU A 428 -13.96 -33.32 0.43
N THR A 429 -15.13 -33.91 0.66
CA THR A 429 -15.68 -34.90 -0.29
C THR A 429 -16.31 -34.16 -1.46
N LEU A 430 -15.50 -33.82 -2.46
CA LEU A 430 -15.98 -33.28 -3.73
C LEU A 430 -16.53 -34.43 -4.59
N GLY A 431 -17.84 -34.61 -4.58
CA GLY A 431 -18.53 -35.47 -5.53
C GLY A 431 -18.66 -34.78 -6.89
N THR A 432 -17.62 -34.81 -7.72
CA THR A 432 -17.76 -34.41 -9.13
C THR A 432 -18.16 -35.61 -9.96
N SER A 433 -19.36 -35.60 -10.54
CA SER A 433 -19.82 -36.60 -11.50
C SER A 433 -19.12 -36.39 -12.85
N GLY A 434 -17.88 -36.85 -12.96
CA GLY A 434 -17.08 -36.86 -14.19
C GLY A 434 -15.66 -37.32 -13.85
N ALA A 435 -15.13 -38.32 -14.56
CA ALA A 435 -13.78 -38.83 -14.32
C ALA A 435 -12.75 -37.70 -14.54
N PRO A 436 -12.05 -37.24 -13.48
CA PRO A 436 -11.10 -36.15 -13.64
C PRO A 436 -9.90 -36.61 -14.46
N ASP A 437 -9.41 -35.73 -15.34
CA ASP A 437 -8.18 -35.93 -16.09
C ASP A 437 -6.98 -35.89 -15.12
N LEU A 438 -6.49 -37.06 -14.75
CA LEU A 438 -5.46 -37.26 -13.72
C LEU A 438 -4.10 -36.63 -14.08
N ASP A 439 -3.87 -36.29 -15.35
CA ASP A 439 -2.64 -35.61 -15.79
C ASP A 439 -2.67 -34.09 -15.53
N SER A 440 -3.83 -33.49 -15.23
CA SER A 440 -3.98 -32.05 -14.96
C SER A 440 -3.84 -31.64 -13.48
N LEU A 441 -3.72 -32.62 -12.58
CA LEU A 441 -3.54 -32.40 -11.13
C LEU A 441 -2.08 -32.09 -10.78
N ALA A 442 -1.65 -30.86 -11.09
CA ALA A 442 -0.43 -30.30 -10.51
C ALA A 442 -0.74 -29.66 -9.15
N GLY A 443 -0.04 -30.07 -8.10
CA GLY A 443 -0.29 -29.57 -6.75
C GLY A 443 0.70 -30.06 -5.71
N SER A 444 0.88 -29.28 -4.64
CA SER A 444 1.59 -29.67 -3.43
C SER A 444 0.58 -30.02 -2.34
N PHE A 445 0.71 -31.20 -1.74
CA PHE A 445 -0.10 -31.61 -0.59
C PHE A 445 0.83 -31.89 0.60
N THR A 446 0.56 -31.23 1.73
CA THR A 446 1.34 -31.42 2.96
C THR A 446 0.45 -32.11 4.00
N VAL A 447 0.88 -33.28 4.47
CA VAL A 447 0.24 -34.00 5.59
C VAL A 447 1.15 -33.85 6.79
N THR A 448 0.78 -32.95 7.70
CA THR A 448 1.45 -32.83 8.98
C THR A 448 0.66 -33.64 10.00
N ASN A 449 1.21 -34.78 10.43
CA ASN A 449 0.59 -35.62 11.46
C ASN A 449 1.21 -35.31 12.82
N THR A 450 0.42 -34.79 13.75
CA THR A 450 0.84 -34.49 15.13
C THR A 450 0.64 -35.66 16.10
N GLY A 451 0.08 -36.80 15.66
CA GLY A 451 -0.11 -37.99 16.49
C GLY A 451 1.10 -38.93 16.48
N SER A 452 1.33 -39.64 17.59
CA SER A 452 2.31 -40.74 17.68
C SER A 452 1.73 -42.04 17.13
N PHE A 453 2.43 -42.71 16.21
CA PHE A 453 2.05 -44.01 15.67
C PHE A 453 3.10 -45.06 16.08
N THR A 454 2.68 -46.21 16.61
CA THR A 454 3.60 -47.28 17.01
C THR A 454 3.44 -48.46 16.06
N TYR A 455 4.52 -48.88 15.39
CA TYR A 455 4.54 -50.09 14.56
C TYR A 455 5.62 -51.02 15.09
N ASP A 456 5.23 -52.24 15.46
CA ASP A 456 6.10 -53.28 16.00
C ASP A 456 7.02 -52.80 17.15
N GLY A 457 6.47 -51.99 18.06
CA GLY A 457 7.18 -51.44 19.22
C GLY A 457 8.00 -50.18 18.96
N ILE A 458 8.11 -49.72 17.71
CA ILE A 458 8.83 -48.50 17.34
C ILE A 458 7.85 -47.33 17.23
N GLY A 459 8.03 -46.29 18.07
CA GLY A 459 7.20 -45.09 18.06
C GLY A 459 7.67 -44.06 17.02
N LEU A 460 6.81 -43.72 16.06
CA LEU A 460 6.98 -42.60 15.13
C LEU A 460 6.25 -41.39 15.69
N SER A 461 6.92 -40.24 15.82
CA SER A 461 6.33 -38.99 16.31
C SER A 461 6.69 -37.81 15.42
N GLY A 462 5.79 -36.82 15.33
CA GLY A 462 6.04 -35.57 14.59
C GLY A 462 6.34 -35.75 13.10
N LEU A 463 5.73 -36.74 12.44
CA LEU A 463 5.96 -37.00 11.03
C LEU A 463 5.26 -35.95 10.16
N ASP A 464 6.07 -35.09 9.53
CA ASP A 464 5.69 -34.15 8.49
C ASP A 464 6.06 -34.75 7.13
N LEU A 465 5.02 -35.09 6.35
CA LEU A 465 5.15 -35.62 5.00
C LEU A 465 4.68 -34.57 4.01
N GLN A 466 5.61 -34.03 3.22
CA GLN A 466 5.30 -33.11 2.15
C GLN A 466 5.43 -33.82 0.80
N ALA A 467 4.33 -33.93 0.07
CA ALA A 467 4.29 -34.50 -1.27
C ALA A 467 4.14 -33.39 -2.31
N THR A 468 5.02 -33.34 -3.29
CA THR A 468 4.93 -32.42 -4.43
C THR A 468 4.91 -33.20 -5.73
N THR A 469 3.95 -32.90 -6.61
CA THR A 469 3.85 -33.51 -7.93
C THR A 469 3.48 -32.46 -8.98
N SER A 470 4.10 -32.55 -10.16
CA SER A 470 3.74 -31.78 -11.35
C SER A 470 2.69 -32.51 -12.22
N GLY A 471 2.13 -33.61 -11.71
CA GLY A 471 1.23 -34.54 -12.40
C GLY A 471 1.61 -35.99 -12.05
N LEU A 472 0.63 -36.87 -11.79
CA LEU A 472 0.87 -38.23 -11.26
C LEU A 472 1.73 -39.12 -12.18
N SER A 473 1.82 -38.78 -13.47
CA SER A 473 2.70 -39.41 -14.45
C SER A 473 4.17 -38.97 -14.35
N GLY A 474 4.44 -37.75 -13.85
CA GLY A 474 5.79 -37.20 -13.64
C GLY A 474 6.48 -37.64 -12.34
N GLY A 475 5.79 -38.45 -11.53
CA GLY A 475 6.25 -38.91 -10.23
C GLY A 475 5.86 -37.98 -9.07
N VAL A 476 5.99 -38.50 -7.86
CA VAL A 476 5.68 -37.80 -6.61
C VAL A 476 6.95 -37.69 -5.79
N ASN A 477 7.39 -36.46 -5.50
CA ASN A 477 8.49 -36.21 -4.58
C ASN A 477 7.94 -36.09 -3.16
N LEU A 478 8.41 -36.95 -2.27
CA LEU A 478 8.08 -37.00 -0.86
C LEU A 478 9.25 -36.46 -0.04
N ASN A 479 9.03 -35.39 0.72
CA ASN A 479 9.93 -34.96 1.77
C ASN A 479 9.37 -35.44 3.11
N LEU A 480 10.19 -36.18 3.85
CA LEU A 480 9.88 -36.77 5.14
C LEU A 480 10.69 -36.04 6.20
N LYS A 481 10.04 -35.52 7.24
CA LYS A 481 10.69 -35.08 8.47
C LYS A 481 9.93 -35.64 9.65
N GLY A 482 10.59 -36.17 10.67
CA GLY A 482 9.91 -36.68 11.85
C GLY A 482 10.86 -37.25 12.89
N GLY A 483 10.33 -37.96 13.86
CA GLY A 483 11.08 -38.67 14.89
C GLY A 483 10.77 -40.16 14.90
N ILE A 484 11.79 -41.00 15.02
CA ILE A 484 11.66 -42.41 15.41
C ILE A 484 12.20 -42.54 16.83
N ASP A 485 11.29 -42.66 17.81
CA ASP A 485 11.59 -42.58 19.24
C ASP A 485 12.37 -41.31 19.59
N THR A 486 13.67 -41.42 19.94
CA THR A 486 14.55 -40.27 20.23
C THR A 486 15.34 -39.75 19.02
N ALA A 487 15.31 -40.46 17.88
CA ALA A 487 16.07 -40.10 16.68
C ALA A 487 15.29 -39.20 15.74
N GLN A 488 15.95 -38.24 15.10
CA GLN A 488 15.36 -37.42 14.04
C GLN A 488 15.49 -38.11 12.67
N LEU A 489 14.35 -38.29 12.00
CA LEU A 489 14.21 -38.78 10.64
C LEU A 489 14.10 -37.61 9.67
N ASN A 490 14.98 -37.54 8.67
CA ASN A 490 14.86 -36.61 7.55
C ASN A 490 15.13 -37.35 6.24
N GLY A 491 14.28 -37.23 5.24
CA GLY A 491 14.49 -37.88 3.96
C GLY A 491 13.76 -37.24 2.80
N THR A 492 14.22 -37.56 1.59
CA THR A 492 13.57 -37.21 0.33
C THR A 492 13.45 -38.48 -0.49
N MET A 493 12.27 -38.71 -1.08
CA MET A 493 11.97 -39.93 -1.85
C MET A 493 11.09 -39.59 -3.05
N GLN A 494 11.55 -39.89 -4.25
CA GLN A 494 10.79 -39.77 -5.48
C GLN A 494 10.15 -41.12 -5.80
N LEU A 495 8.82 -41.14 -5.92
CA LEU A 495 8.04 -42.27 -6.39
C LEU A 495 7.70 -42.06 -7.87
N ALA A 496 8.24 -42.87 -8.76
CA ALA A 496 7.94 -42.84 -10.20
C ALA A 496 7.13 -44.07 -10.63
N GLY A 497 6.29 -43.93 -11.67
CA GLY A 497 5.52 -45.05 -12.22
C GLY A 497 4.23 -45.41 -11.46
N LEU A 498 3.65 -44.45 -10.72
CA LEU A 498 2.41 -44.65 -9.95
C LEU A 498 1.17 -44.84 -10.85
N VAL A 499 1.19 -44.30 -12.07
CA VAL A 499 0.11 -44.42 -13.06
C VAL A 499 0.63 -45.15 -14.29
N SER A 500 -0.04 -46.23 -14.68
CA SER A 500 0.20 -46.95 -15.93
C SER A 500 -1.12 -47.13 -16.66
N LYS A 501 -1.22 -46.60 -17.88
CA LYS A 501 -2.44 -46.62 -18.72
C LYS A 501 -3.67 -45.94 -18.08
N GLY A 502 -3.45 -44.85 -17.34
CA GLY A 502 -4.52 -44.08 -16.71
C GLY A 502 -5.09 -44.68 -15.42
N GLU A 503 -4.58 -45.83 -14.97
CA GLU A 503 -4.94 -46.44 -13.69
C GLU A 503 -3.78 -46.33 -12.69
N LEU A 504 -4.09 -46.11 -11.41
CA LEU A 504 -3.12 -46.17 -10.33
C LEU A 504 -2.70 -47.62 -10.13
N THR A 505 -1.43 -47.93 -10.38
CA THR A 505 -0.86 -49.28 -10.22
C THR A 505 0.31 -49.25 -9.23
N PRO A 506 0.06 -49.22 -7.91
CA PRO A 506 1.09 -49.04 -6.89
C PRO A 506 2.22 -50.08 -6.94
N LYS A 507 1.93 -51.29 -7.44
CA LYS A 507 2.91 -52.38 -7.58
C LYS A 507 4.03 -52.11 -8.59
N ALA A 508 3.86 -51.14 -9.49
CA ALA A 508 4.87 -50.77 -10.49
C ALA A 508 5.72 -49.56 -10.08
N ALA A 509 5.43 -48.95 -8.93
CA ALA A 509 6.13 -47.75 -8.50
C ALA A 509 7.58 -48.07 -8.10
N THR A 510 8.53 -47.30 -8.62
CA THR A 510 9.93 -47.33 -8.19
C THR A 510 10.20 -46.15 -7.27
N ALA A 511 10.88 -46.41 -6.16
CA ALA A 511 11.29 -45.39 -5.19
C ALA A 511 12.78 -45.11 -5.32
N GLN A 512 13.18 -43.85 -5.40
CA GLN A 512 14.57 -43.42 -5.33
C GLN A 512 14.71 -42.25 -4.36
N GLY A 513 15.72 -42.26 -3.48
CA GLY A 513 15.87 -41.20 -2.51
C GLY A 513 16.82 -41.48 -1.37
N THR A 514 17.00 -40.47 -0.51
CA THR A 514 17.85 -40.56 0.69
C THR A 514 17.02 -40.49 1.96
N LEU A 515 17.28 -41.40 2.90
CA LEU A 515 16.70 -41.37 4.25
C LEU A 515 17.84 -41.24 5.26
N SER A 516 17.77 -40.24 6.12
CA SER A 516 18.73 -40.03 7.21
C SER A 516 18.04 -40.14 8.56
N LEU A 517 18.65 -40.92 9.45
CA LEU A 517 18.25 -41.11 10.84
C LEU A 517 19.39 -40.61 11.70
N SER A 518 19.14 -39.63 12.56
CA SER A 518 20.17 -39.02 13.40
C SER A 518 19.81 -39.09 14.88
N GLY A 519 20.79 -39.41 15.71
CA GLY A 519 20.60 -39.51 17.16
C GLY A 519 19.92 -40.80 17.65
N LEU A 520 20.02 -41.91 16.92
CA LEU A 520 19.51 -43.21 17.38
C LEU A 520 20.28 -43.69 18.62
N ASN A 521 19.55 -44.07 19.67
CA ASN A 521 20.15 -44.70 20.85
C ASN A 521 20.63 -46.12 20.49
N LEU A 522 21.88 -46.42 20.88
CA LEU A 522 22.56 -47.69 20.65
C LEU A 522 21.73 -48.93 21.08
N ALA A 523 21.00 -48.85 22.18
CA ALA A 523 20.15 -49.95 22.67
C ALA A 523 18.98 -50.25 21.73
N ASN A 524 18.42 -49.21 21.12
CA ASN A 524 17.35 -49.36 20.12
C ASN A 524 17.91 -49.83 18.78
N PHE A 525 19.13 -49.40 18.41
CA PHE A 525 19.82 -49.92 17.25
C PHE A 525 20.10 -51.43 17.39
N GLU A 526 20.60 -51.91 18.54
CA GLU A 526 20.76 -53.36 18.81
C GLU A 526 19.46 -54.14 18.58
N SER A 527 18.31 -53.56 18.98
CA SER A 527 17.00 -54.18 18.73
C SER A 527 16.58 -54.20 17.25
N MET A 528 17.06 -53.26 16.43
CA MET A 528 16.77 -53.17 14.99
C MET A 528 17.63 -54.11 14.13
N VAL A 529 18.85 -54.48 14.57
CA VAL A 529 19.74 -55.40 13.83
C VAL A 529 19.48 -56.89 14.18
N GLY A 530 18.56 -57.18 15.10
CA GLY A 530 18.13 -58.54 15.44
C GLY A 530 19.22 -59.40 16.11
N ASP A 531 19.11 -60.72 16.00
CA ASP A 531 20.00 -61.71 16.65
C ASP A 531 21.46 -61.73 16.13
N ALA A 532 21.81 -60.83 15.20
CA ALA A 532 23.15 -60.75 14.63
C ALA A 532 24.23 -60.26 15.61
N LEU A 533 23.83 -59.66 16.74
CA LEU A 533 24.73 -59.20 17.80
C LEU A 533 24.26 -59.72 19.18
N PRO A 534 25.16 -60.20 20.07
CA PRO A 534 24.80 -60.56 21.43
C PRO A 534 24.22 -59.36 22.18
N LYS A 535 23.01 -59.50 22.73
CA LYS A 535 22.31 -58.43 23.48
C LYS A 535 23.21 -57.84 24.59
N GLY A 536 23.40 -56.52 24.58
CA GLY A 536 24.19 -55.77 25.58
C GLY A 536 25.67 -55.55 25.23
N SER A 537 26.18 -56.18 24.16
CA SER A 537 27.61 -56.13 23.82
C SER A 537 28.13 -54.76 23.37
N LEU A 538 27.31 -53.94 22.69
CA LEU A 538 27.72 -52.58 22.31
C LEU A 538 27.48 -51.56 23.44
N ALA A 539 26.46 -51.77 24.27
CA ALA A 539 26.20 -50.92 25.43
C ALA A 539 27.33 -51.00 26.48
N ASP A 540 27.83 -52.22 26.76
CA ASP A 540 28.93 -52.44 27.71
C ASP A 540 30.28 -51.91 27.19
N ALA A 541 30.50 -51.92 25.86
CA ALA A 541 31.73 -51.43 25.24
C ALA A 541 31.83 -49.89 25.19
N THR A 542 30.70 -49.17 25.16
CA THR A 542 30.67 -47.71 24.92
C THR A 542 30.56 -46.87 26.21
N GLY A 543 30.14 -47.47 27.32
CA GLY A 543 30.16 -46.84 28.65
C GLY A 543 29.31 -45.58 28.81
N GLY A 544 28.34 -45.36 27.91
CA GLY A 544 27.44 -44.20 27.86
C GLY A 544 26.57 -44.21 26.60
N PRO A 545 25.55 -43.33 26.47
CA PRO A 545 24.67 -43.28 25.30
C PRO A 545 25.48 -42.86 24.06
N ALA A 546 25.54 -43.74 23.06
CA ALA A 546 26.12 -43.45 21.76
C ALA A 546 25.03 -42.99 20.78
N GLN A 547 25.34 -42.00 19.94
CA GLN A 547 24.47 -41.58 18.85
C GLN A 547 24.96 -42.18 17.54
N ILE A 548 24.03 -42.79 16.79
CA ILE A 548 24.27 -43.30 15.46
C ILE A 548 23.52 -42.42 14.45
N ASP A 549 24.26 -41.91 13.47
CA ASP A 549 23.69 -41.29 12.28
C ASP A 549 23.78 -42.28 11.12
N VAL A 550 22.63 -42.65 10.54
CA VAL A 550 22.54 -43.59 9.41
C VAL A 550 21.95 -42.87 8.21
N GLN A 551 22.64 -42.92 7.06
CA GLN A 551 22.12 -42.45 5.78
C GLN A 551 21.95 -43.63 4.82
N PHE A 552 20.71 -43.85 4.40
CA PHE A 552 20.34 -44.82 3.37
C PHE A 552 20.18 -44.09 2.04
N ASN A 553 20.83 -44.57 0.99
CA ASN A 553 20.59 -44.12 -0.37
C ASN A 553 19.98 -45.27 -1.18
N TYR A 554 18.72 -45.12 -1.58
CA TYR A 554 17.99 -46.12 -2.35
C TYR A 554 18.16 -45.84 -3.85
N ALA A 555 18.99 -46.63 -4.52
CA ALA A 555 19.10 -46.70 -5.97
C ALA A 555 18.62 -48.07 -6.46
N GLN A 556 18.13 -48.17 -7.70
CA GLN A 556 17.31 -49.30 -8.19
C GLN A 556 17.91 -50.73 -8.08
N GLN A 557 19.17 -50.93 -7.68
CA GLN A 557 19.75 -52.27 -7.47
C GLN A 557 20.74 -52.40 -6.27
N ALA A 558 20.97 -51.36 -5.46
CA ALA A 558 21.81 -51.46 -4.25
C ALA A 558 21.47 -50.34 -3.26
N THR A 559 21.46 -50.66 -1.96
CA THR A 559 21.30 -49.67 -0.89
C THR A 559 22.66 -49.36 -0.30
N THR A 560 23.14 -48.11 -0.41
CA THR A 560 24.36 -47.70 0.30
C THR A 560 23.98 -47.21 1.70
N ILE A 561 24.67 -47.73 2.72
CA ILE A 561 24.50 -47.39 4.13
C ILE A 561 25.79 -46.69 4.59
N LYS A 562 25.69 -45.42 4.93
CA LYS A 562 26.76 -44.68 5.59
C LYS A 562 26.40 -44.45 7.03
N THR A 563 27.25 -44.92 7.93
CA THR A 563 27.01 -44.85 9.36
C THR A 563 28.14 -44.13 10.05
N LYS A 564 27.82 -43.09 10.81
CA LYS A 564 28.77 -42.42 11.70
C LYS A 564 28.40 -42.76 13.13
N VAL A 565 29.35 -43.32 13.87
CA VAL A 565 29.17 -43.71 15.27
C VAL A 565 30.04 -42.79 16.12
N ALA A 566 29.40 -41.98 16.97
CA ALA A 566 30.10 -41.11 17.91
C ALA A 566 29.61 -41.39 19.34
N SER A 567 30.53 -41.85 20.19
CA SER A 567 30.32 -42.02 21.63
C SER A 567 31.54 -41.52 22.40
N THR A 568 31.39 -41.35 23.72
CA THR A 568 32.48 -40.94 24.62
C THR A 568 33.67 -41.90 24.67
N GLY A 569 33.56 -43.09 24.07
CA GLY A 569 34.63 -44.08 24.00
C GLY A 569 34.94 -44.61 22.61
N ILE A 570 34.11 -44.39 21.58
CA ILE A 570 34.31 -44.88 20.21
C ILE A 570 33.88 -43.81 19.22
N ASN A 571 34.74 -43.43 18.29
CA ASN A 571 34.43 -42.51 17.20
C ASN A 571 34.89 -43.12 15.88
N GLY A 572 33.99 -43.23 14.91
CA GLY A 572 34.37 -43.77 13.61
C GLY A 572 33.28 -43.77 12.54
N ASN A 573 33.72 -44.02 11.31
CA ASN A 573 32.89 -44.07 10.11
C ASN A 573 32.85 -45.49 9.55
N LEU A 574 31.65 -45.92 9.15
CA LEU A 574 31.40 -47.16 8.42
C LEU A 574 30.71 -46.81 7.10
N ASP A 575 31.31 -47.20 5.98
CA ASP A 575 30.73 -47.07 4.64
C ASP A 575 30.52 -48.48 4.08
N ALA A 576 29.26 -48.87 3.85
CA ALA A 576 28.90 -50.20 3.36
C ALA A 576 27.81 -50.11 2.28
N SER A 577 27.89 -50.97 1.28
CA SER A 577 26.83 -51.18 0.29
C SER A 577 26.18 -52.54 0.51
N VAL A 578 24.86 -52.55 0.57
CA VAL A 578 24.04 -53.76 0.72
C VAL A 578 23.31 -54.02 -0.60
N SER A 579 23.60 -55.15 -1.22
CA SER A 579 22.80 -55.71 -2.31
C SER A 579 21.83 -56.75 -1.75
N THR A 580 20.97 -57.32 -2.60
CA THR A 580 20.03 -58.37 -2.18
C THR A 580 20.70 -59.67 -1.74
N THR A 581 21.97 -59.88 -2.06
CA THR A 581 22.70 -61.12 -1.79
C THR A 581 24.03 -60.92 -1.06
N GLU A 582 24.57 -59.70 -1.01
CA GLU A 582 25.89 -59.43 -0.42
C GLU A 582 25.91 -58.11 0.35
N ILE A 583 26.68 -58.05 1.43
CA ILE A 583 27.08 -56.81 2.12
C ILE A 583 28.55 -56.56 1.80
N GLU A 584 28.85 -55.49 1.09
CA GLU A 584 30.22 -55.03 0.83
C GLU A 584 30.52 -53.82 1.71
N VAL A 585 31.34 -54.01 2.74
CA VAL A 585 31.87 -52.94 3.57
C VAL A 585 33.07 -52.31 2.87
N GLN A 586 32.87 -51.13 2.31
CA GLN A 586 33.86 -50.40 1.53
C GLN A 586 34.97 -49.84 2.43
N SER A 587 34.61 -49.31 3.60
CA SER A 587 35.58 -48.90 4.62
C SER A 587 35.01 -48.90 6.04
N ILE A 588 35.85 -49.27 7.00
CA ILE A 588 35.62 -49.13 8.45
C ILE A 588 36.80 -48.37 9.01
N ASP A 589 36.57 -47.24 9.66
CA ASP A 589 37.59 -46.50 10.42
C ASP A 589 37.03 -46.23 11.83
N LEU A 590 37.40 -47.04 12.82
CA LEU A 590 36.94 -46.94 14.20
C LEU A 590 38.11 -46.59 15.13
N VAL A 591 37.95 -45.57 15.96
CA VAL A 591 38.90 -45.19 17.01
C VAL A 591 38.22 -45.34 18.35
N ALA A 592 38.67 -46.28 19.18
CA ALA A 592 38.13 -46.53 20.52
C ALA A 592 39.15 -46.20 21.62
N GLN A 593 38.71 -45.60 22.73
CA GLN A 593 39.52 -45.46 23.94
C GLN A 593 39.26 -46.64 24.88
N ILE A 594 40.27 -47.47 25.11
CA ILE A 594 40.19 -48.60 26.01
C ILE A 594 40.49 -48.11 27.43
N LYS A 595 39.50 -48.18 28.31
CA LYS A 595 39.70 -47.99 29.76
C LYS A 595 40.36 -49.27 30.33
N PRO A 596 41.24 -49.16 31.34
CA PRO A 596 41.94 -50.32 31.92
C PRO A 596 41.01 -51.48 32.30
N ALA A 597 39.81 -51.17 32.82
CA ALA A 597 38.81 -52.17 33.24
C ALA A 597 38.25 -53.05 32.10
N LEU A 598 38.28 -52.59 30.84
CA LEU A 598 37.80 -53.37 29.70
C LEU A 598 38.84 -54.44 29.29
N LEU A 599 40.13 -54.13 29.45
CA LEU A 599 41.23 -55.05 29.14
C LEU A 599 41.28 -56.23 30.11
N ASP A 600 40.95 -55.99 31.38
CA ASP A 600 40.83 -57.02 32.42
C ASP A 600 39.69 -58.03 32.11
N HIS A 601 38.68 -57.61 31.34
CA HIS A 601 37.57 -58.47 30.90
C HIS A 601 37.97 -59.39 29.73
N PHE A 602 38.87 -58.95 28.84
CA PHE A 602 39.34 -59.72 27.68
C PHE A 602 40.57 -60.62 27.97
N MET A 603 41.25 -60.43 29.10
CA MET A 603 42.42 -61.23 29.51
C MET A 603 42.26 -61.84 30.92
N PRO A 604 41.45 -62.90 31.11
CA PRO A 604 41.12 -63.44 32.43
C PRO A 604 42.22 -64.32 33.07
N GLN A 605 43.47 -64.32 32.58
CA GLN A 605 44.55 -65.18 33.09
C GLN A 605 45.44 -64.42 34.11
N PRO A 606 45.65 -64.92 35.35
CA PRO A 606 46.16 -64.08 36.44
C PRO A 606 47.64 -63.67 36.42
N ASN A 607 48.47 -64.05 35.44
CA ASN A 607 49.93 -63.96 35.57
C ASN A 607 50.70 -63.57 34.29
N THR A 608 50.27 -62.51 33.59
CA THR A 608 51.10 -61.88 32.56
C THR A 608 51.14 -60.37 32.71
N ILE A 609 52.35 -59.82 32.57
CA ILE A 609 52.82 -58.51 33.00
C ILE A 609 52.22 -57.37 32.14
N GLY A 610 51.62 -56.37 32.80
CA GLY A 610 51.42 -55.02 32.27
C GLY A 610 50.04 -54.42 32.53
N HIS A 611 49.88 -53.65 33.62
CA HIS A 611 48.69 -52.80 33.81
C HIS A 611 48.82 -51.50 33.02
N LEU A 612 47.81 -51.16 32.23
CA LEU A 612 47.69 -49.84 31.57
C LEU A 612 47.37 -48.77 32.63
N GLN A 613 48.33 -47.90 32.93
CA GLN A 613 48.15 -46.82 33.92
C GLN A 613 47.39 -45.59 33.39
N ALA A 614 47.18 -45.52 32.07
CA ALA A 614 46.41 -44.46 31.41
C ALA A 614 45.55 -45.06 30.27
N PRO A 615 44.42 -44.43 29.88
CA PRO A 615 43.62 -44.86 28.74
C PRO A 615 44.47 -44.92 27.46
N ALA A 616 44.33 -45.97 26.66
CA ALA A 616 44.99 -46.10 25.36
C ALA A 616 43.97 -46.06 24.23
N SER A 617 44.32 -45.44 23.09
CA SER A 617 43.48 -45.43 21.90
C SER A 617 43.83 -46.62 20.99
N PHE A 618 42.83 -47.38 20.58
CA PHE A 618 42.91 -48.44 19.59
C PHE A 618 42.21 -48.01 18.30
N THR A 619 42.89 -48.14 17.17
CA THR A 619 42.32 -47.82 15.85
C THR A 619 42.19 -49.10 15.03
N ILE A 620 40.98 -49.37 14.54
CA ILE A 620 40.67 -50.43 13.56
C ILE A 620 40.37 -49.74 12.24
N SER A 621 41.16 -50.05 11.20
CA SER A 621 40.88 -49.62 9.83
C SER A 621 40.80 -50.84 8.89
N SER A 622 39.71 -50.97 8.14
CA SER A 622 39.54 -52.02 7.12
C SER A 622 38.93 -51.45 5.85
N LYS A 623 39.30 -51.99 4.68
CA LYS A 623 38.72 -51.64 3.37
C LYS A 623 38.41 -52.91 2.56
N GLY A 624 37.21 -52.96 1.97
CA GLY A 624 36.81 -54.02 1.02
C GLY A 624 36.50 -55.38 1.66
N LEU A 625 35.58 -55.43 2.62
CA LEU A 625 35.08 -56.69 3.17
C LEU A 625 33.73 -57.04 2.54
N THR A 626 33.65 -58.13 1.78
CA THR A 626 32.40 -58.61 1.18
C THR A 626 31.88 -59.83 1.95
N TYR A 627 30.60 -59.81 2.31
CA TYR A 627 29.91 -60.88 3.05
C TYR A 627 28.71 -61.38 2.24
N ASP A 628 28.67 -62.68 1.95
CA ASP A 628 27.56 -63.33 1.25
C ASP A 628 26.45 -63.69 2.25
N LEU A 629 25.26 -63.12 2.04
CA LEU A 629 24.11 -63.31 2.93
C LEU A 629 23.41 -64.66 2.71
N ALA A 630 23.70 -65.37 1.61
CA ALA A 630 23.02 -66.62 1.27
C ALA A 630 23.57 -67.86 2.01
N GLY A 631 24.69 -67.77 2.74
CA GLY A 631 25.38 -68.91 3.36
C GLY A 631 25.71 -68.81 4.86
N ALA A 632 25.18 -67.81 5.57
CA ALA A 632 25.70 -67.34 6.87
C ALA A 632 25.36 -68.19 8.12
N ALA A 633 25.27 -69.51 8.01
CA ALA A 633 25.03 -70.35 9.20
C ALA A 633 26.31 -70.83 9.91
N ASP A 634 27.48 -70.97 9.27
CA ASP A 634 28.64 -71.63 9.94
C ASP A 634 30.06 -71.32 9.37
N THR A 635 30.29 -70.21 8.65
CA THR A 635 31.64 -69.88 8.13
C THR A 635 32.37 -68.82 8.97
N PRO A 636 33.57 -69.10 9.54
CA PRO A 636 34.33 -68.11 10.30
C PRO A 636 34.93 -67.01 9.40
N LEU A 637 34.95 -65.78 9.90
CA LEU A 637 35.39 -64.56 9.22
C LEU A 637 36.82 -64.67 8.61
N PRO A 638 37.10 -64.07 7.44
CA PRO A 638 38.45 -64.03 6.87
C PRO A 638 39.44 -63.20 7.72
N ASN A 639 40.60 -63.81 7.99
CA ASN A 639 41.62 -63.38 8.97
C ASN A 639 42.61 -62.33 8.45
N ARG A 640 42.19 -61.05 8.31
CA ARG A 640 43.17 -59.95 8.25
C ARG A 640 42.61 -58.63 8.81
N LEU A 641 42.89 -58.39 10.10
CA LEU A 641 42.71 -57.09 10.74
C LEU A 641 44.09 -56.45 10.98
N VAL A 642 44.26 -55.22 10.53
CA VAL A 642 45.42 -54.38 10.90
C VAL A 642 44.93 -53.40 11.96
N GLY A 643 45.54 -53.43 13.15
CA GLY A 643 45.21 -52.54 14.26
C GLY A 643 46.48 -51.98 14.90
N GLY A 644 46.43 -50.71 15.30
CA GLY A 644 47.51 -50.05 16.04
C GLY A 644 47.04 -49.60 17.41
N ILE A 645 47.89 -49.76 18.43
CA ILE A 645 47.68 -49.14 19.76
C ILE A 645 48.67 -48.00 19.89
N SER A 646 48.17 -46.80 20.21
CA SER A 646 49.01 -45.63 20.49
C SER A 646 48.76 -45.16 21.92
N ALA A 647 49.85 -44.97 22.68
CA ALA A 647 49.84 -44.39 24.01
C ALA A 647 51.07 -43.45 24.16
N GLY A 648 50.84 -42.13 24.08
CA GLY A 648 51.91 -41.12 24.10
C GLY A 648 52.75 -41.05 22.80
N THR A 649 53.99 -40.55 22.88
CA THR A 649 54.88 -40.28 21.72
C THR A 649 55.53 -41.51 21.07
N LYS A 650 55.08 -42.72 21.38
CA LYS A 650 55.55 -43.96 20.74
C LYS A 650 54.37 -44.73 20.14
N GLN A 651 54.39 -44.91 18.82
CA GLN A 651 53.50 -45.82 18.10
C GLN A 651 54.09 -47.24 18.14
N LEU A 652 53.28 -48.22 18.56
CA LEU A 652 53.55 -49.63 18.36
C LEU A 652 52.58 -50.13 17.29
N ALA A 653 53.07 -50.24 16.06
CA ALA A 653 52.36 -50.92 14.99
C ALA A 653 52.62 -52.42 15.11
N PHE A 654 51.56 -53.23 15.18
CA PHE A 654 51.67 -54.68 15.02
C PHE A 654 50.82 -55.10 13.83
N THR A 655 51.49 -55.75 12.89
CA THR A 655 50.88 -56.34 11.70
C THR A 655 50.92 -57.84 11.92
N LEU A 656 49.78 -58.47 12.20
CA LEU A 656 49.70 -59.94 12.23
C LEU A 656 49.69 -60.43 10.77
N VAL A 657 50.88 -60.67 10.23
CA VAL A 657 51.11 -61.32 8.93
C VAL A 657 52.22 -62.36 9.11
N SER A 658 51.95 -63.59 8.66
CA SER A 658 52.94 -64.67 8.49
C SER A 658 54.11 -64.18 7.59
N PRO A 659 55.37 -64.62 7.81
CA PRO A 659 56.54 -63.82 7.46
C PRO A 659 56.93 -63.88 5.97
N ALA A 660 57.20 -62.71 5.35
CA ALA A 660 58.34 -62.49 4.44
C ALA A 660 58.43 -61.02 3.94
N GLU A 661 59.63 -60.46 4.12
CA GLU A 661 60.34 -59.41 3.36
C GLU A 661 60.00 -57.90 3.43
N THR A 662 61.11 -57.16 3.30
CA THR A 662 61.51 -55.78 3.66
C THR A 662 61.05 -54.67 2.72
N VAL A 663 60.91 -53.44 3.23
CA VAL A 663 60.72 -52.22 2.42
C VAL A 663 61.72 -51.12 2.83
N ASP A 664 62.27 -50.49 1.78
CA ASP A 664 63.29 -49.45 1.67
C ASP A 664 62.76 -48.03 1.99
N ALA A 665 63.65 -47.12 2.43
CA ALA A 665 63.32 -45.75 2.82
C ALA A 665 64.07 -44.74 1.94
N SER A 666 63.43 -44.29 0.86
CA SER A 666 63.79 -43.07 0.13
C SER A 666 62.54 -42.21 -0.11
N GLY A 667 62.56 -40.98 0.39
CA GLY A 667 61.44 -40.03 0.27
C GLY A 667 61.20 -39.23 1.54
N VAL A 668 62.04 -38.23 1.80
CA VAL A 668 61.73 -37.17 2.78
C VAL A 668 61.62 -35.86 2.01
N SER A 669 60.40 -35.32 1.95
CA SER A 669 60.08 -33.96 1.52
C SER A 669 59.90 -33.10 2.77
N ALA A 670 60.47 -31.89 2.78
CA ALA A 670 60.27 -30.92 3.86
C ALA A 670 59.53 -29.70 3.33
N ASP A 671 58.33 -29.45 3.84
CA ASP A 671 57.62 -28.18 3.64
C ASP A 671 58.22 -27.12 4.56
N ILE A 672 58.59 -25.97 4.00
CA ILE A 672 59.07 -24.81 4.75
C ILE A 672 58.04 -23.68 4.59
N GLU A 673 57.33 -23.36 5.67
CA GLU A 673 56.44 -22.20 5.75
C GLU A 673 57.24 -20.97 6.21
N LEU A 674 57.31 -19.93 5.36
CA LEU A 674 57.92 -18.65 5.71
C LEU A 674 56.82 -17.61 5.96
N LYS A 675 56.61 -17.22 7.21
CA LYS A 675 55.78 -16.06 7.59
C LYS A 675 56.68 -14.85 7.80
N ALA A 676 56.49 -13.80 7.01
CA ALA A 676 57.20 -12.53 7.17
C ALA A 676 56.21 -11.37 7.34
N ASP A 677 56.46 -10.52 8.34
CA ASP A 677 55.62 -9.36 8.68
C ASP A 677 55.94 -8.11 7.81
N HIS A 678 56.79 -8.27 6.78
CA HIS A 678 57.26 -7.21 5.88
C HIS A 678 57.26 -7.70 4.42
N SER A 679 56.94 -6.81 3.48
CA SER A 679 56.87 -7.13 2.06
C SER A 679 58.27 -7.28 1.46
N LEU A 680 58.59 -8.49 0.98
CA LEU A 680 59.76 -8.73 0.13
C LEU A 680 59.43 -8.31 -1.31
N VAL A 681 60.23 -7.41 -1.88
CA VAL A 681 60.25 -7.19 -3.33
C VAL A 681 61.51 -7.84 -3.89
N LEU A 682 61.33 -8.82 -4.77
CA LEU A 682 62.38 -9.36 -5.62
C LEU A 682 62.52 -8.43 -6.82
N ASP A 683 63.69 -7.81 -6.98
CA ASP A 683 63.98 -7.14 -8.24
C ASP A 683 64.28 -8.17 -9.34
N ALA A 684 64.32 -7.71 -10.60
CA ALA A 684 64.58 -8.57 -11.76
C ALA A 684 65.96 -9.26 -11.76
N SER A 685 66.83 -8.96 -10.77
CA SER A 685 68.13 -9.61 -10.56
C SER A 685 68.13 -10.67 -9.46
N GLY A 686 66.99 -10.90 -8.80
CA GLY A 686 66.87 -11.86 -7.69
C GLY A 686 67.38 -11.33 -6.35
N SER A 687 67.61 -10.01 -6.22
CA SER A 687 67.96 -9.40 -4.93
C SER A 687 66.71 -8.98 -4.16
N VAL A 688 66.70 -9.26 -2.86
CA VAL A 688 65.60 -8.94 -1.94
C VAL A 688 65.85 -7.56 -1.31
N ALA A 689 64.98 -6.60 -1.60
CA ALA A 689 64.93 -5.33 -0.87
C ALA A 689 63.71 -5.31 0.06
N VAL A 690 63.93 -4.97 1.34
CA VAL A 690 62.88 -4.86 2.36
C VAL A 690 62.37 -3.42 2.40
N ASN A 691 61.08 -3.22 2.09
CA ASN A 691 60.45 -1.91 2.19
C ASN A 691 59.76 -1.75 3.56
N SER A 692 59.89 -0.57 4.17
CA SER A 692 59.64 -0.37 5.61
C SER A 692 58.19 -0.06 6.01
N LYS A 693 57.19 -0.37 5.17
CA LYS A 693 55.77 -0.27 5.54
C LYS A 693 55.08 -1.61 5.26
N PRO A 694 54.32 -2.18 6.21
CA PRO A 694 53.65 -3.47 6.02
C PRO A 694 52.48 -3.31 5.04
N VAL A 695 52.48 -4.10 3.96
CA VAL A 695 51.56 -3.93 2.82
C VAL A 695 50.56 -5.11 2.68
N GLY A 696 50.65 -6.14 3.52
CA GLY A 696 49.78 -7.34 3.48
C GLY A 696 50.55 -8.62 3.80
N SER A 697 49.86 -9.76 3.92
CA SER A 697 50.49 -11.07 4.12
C SER A 697 50.80 -11.75 2.78
N LEU A 698 52.08 -12.06 2.56
CA LEU A 698 52.55 -12.80 1.39
C LEU A 698 52.85 -14.24 1.81
N ASN A 699 52.10 -15.21 1.28
CA ASN A 699 52.38 -16.63 1.49
C ASN A 699 52.94 -17.22 0.19
N CYS A 700 54.24 -17.50 0.17
CA CYS A 700 54.90 -18.15 -0.95
C CYS A 700 55.29 -19.58 -0.57
N THR A 701 54.93 -20.54 -1.42
CA THR A 701 55.37 -21.92 -1.29
C THR A 701 56.27 -22.23 -2.49
N ALA A 702 57.56 -22.45 -2.22
CA ALA A 702 58.52 -22.81 -3.26
C ALA A 702 58.84 -24.29 -3.15
N THR A 703 58.51 -25.07 -4.18
CA THR A 703 58.88 -26.49 -4.24
C THR A 703 60.06 -26.65 -5.19
N VAL A 704 61.22 -26.97 -4.63
CA VAL A 704 62.43 -27.31 -5.40
C VAL A 704 62.47 -28.83 -5.55
N ALA A 705 61.99 -29.33 -6.70
CA ALA A 705 61.92 -30.77 -6.96
C ALA A 705 63.30 -31.41 -7.18
N ASP A 706 64.32 -30.62 -7.50
CA ASP A 706 65.69 -31.10 -7.74
C ASP A 706 66.71 -30.02 -7.37
N LEU A 707 67.47 -30.26 -6.30
CA LEU A 707 68.51 -29.34 -5.81
C LEU A 707 69.73 -29.25 -6.73
N SER A 708 69.84 -30.14 -7.74
CA SER A 708 70.97 -30.15 -8.68
C SER A 708 70.76 -29.24 -9.89
N ASN A 709 69.56 -28.68 -10.10
CA ASN A 709 69.27 -27.75 -11.20
C ASN A 709 68.41 -26.55 -10.71
N PRO A 710 69.04 -25.44 -10.25
CA PRO A 710 68.31 -24.33 -9.64
C PRO A 710 67.36 -23.57 -10.61
N GLY A 711 67.47 -23.79 -11.92
CA GLY A 711 66.59 -23.18 -12.93
C GLY A 711 65.17 -23.78 -13.02
N SER A 712 64.86 -24.85 -12.28
CA SER A 712 63.53 -25.49 -12.28
C SER A 712 62.72 -25.28 -11.00
N ALA A 713 63.10 -24.30 -10.16
CA ALA A 713 62.36 -24.00 -8.95
C ALA A 713 60.92 -23.55 -9.29
N LYS A 714 59.92 -24.27 -8.75
CA LYS A 714 58.52 -23.89 -8.86
C LYS A 714 58.19 -22.94 -7.73
N LEU A 715 57.83 -21.70 -8.07
CA LEU A 715 57.35 -20.71 -7.11
C LEU A 715 55.84 -20.56 -7.31
N ASP A 716 55.06 -21.08 -6.36
CA ASP A 716 53.64 -20.76 -6.25
C ASP A 716 53.51 -19.66 -5.19
N ALA A 717 53.25 -18.43 -5.65
CA ALA A 717 53.08 -17.27 -4.79
C ALA A 717 51.60 -16.90 -4.69
N ARG A 718 51.09 -16.84 -3.45
CA ARG A 718 49.76 -16.31 -3.14
C ARG A 718 49.90 -14.99 -2.39
N VAL A 719 49.42 -13.92 -3.01
CA VAL A 719 49.43 -12.57 -2.40
C VAL A 719 48.01 -12.23 -1.96
N GLU A 720 47.83 -11.88 -0.68
CA GLU A 720 46.57 -11.35 -0.17
C GLU A 720 46.75 -9.88 0.28
N VAL A 721 46.00 -8.96 -0.33
CA VAL A 721 46.04 -7.52 -0.01
C VAL A 721 44.64 -7.06 0.39
N GLU A 722 44.49 -6.38 1.53
CA GLU A 722 43.20 -5.95 2.10
C GLU A 722 42.79 -4.51 1.73
N ASP A 723 43.73 -3.69 1.26
CA ASP A 723 43.50 -2.29 0.85
C ASP A 723 43.73 -2.11 -0.66
N VAL A 724 42.68 -1.67 -1.36
CA VAL A 724 42.64 -1.52 -2.83
C VAL A 724 43.57 -0.41 -3.31
N ALA A 725 43.68 0.69 -2.56
CA ALA A 725 44.56 1.79 -2.92
C ALA A 725 46.02 1.31 -2.88
N THR A 726 46.32 0.48 -1.89
CA THR A 726 47.63 -0.13 -1.70
C THR A 726 47.93 -1.21 -2.76
N ALA A 727 46.95 -2.04 -3.12
CA ALA A 727 47.08 -3.02 -4.21
C ALA A 727 47.29 -2.36 -5.60
N ALA A 728 46.59 -1.27 -5.90
CA ALA A 728 46.78 -0.49 -7.13
C ALA A 728 48.20 0.13 -7.18
N THR A 729 48.69 0.61 -6.04
CA THR A 729 50.07 1.13 -5.91
C THR A 729 51.12 0.03 -6.14
N ILE A 730 50.89 -1.19 -5.64
CA ILE A 730 51.76 -2.36 -5.90
C ILE A 730 51.75 -2.75 -7.39
N ALA A 731 50.60 -2.61 -8.07
CA ALA A 731 50.45 -2.87 -9.50
C ALA A 731 50.90 -1.72 -10.42
N GLY A 732 51.39 -0.61 -9.85
CA GLY A 732 51.88 0.55 -10.61
C GLY A 732 50.79 1.43 -11.25
N THR A 733 49.55 1.39 -10.75
CA THR A 733 48.40 2.13 -11.32
C THR A 733 47.88 3.24 -10.42
N ASP A 734 47.32 4.29 -11.02
CA ASP A 734 46.62 5.36 -10.30
C ASP A 734 45.27 4.81 -9.75
N PRO A 735 45.01 4.86 -8.43
CA PRO A 735 43.87 4.20 -7.80
C PRO A 735 42.46 4.61 -8.28
N GLY A 736 42.32 5.70 -9.06
CA GLY A 736 41.04 6.35 -9.37
C GLY A 736 39.88 5.43 -9.81
N PRO A 737 39.92 4.78 -10.99
CA PRO A 737 38.76 4.05 -11.53
C PRO A 737 38.46 2.76 -10.75
N VAL A 738 39.50 2.09 -10.24
CA VAL A 738 39.38 0.78 -9.58
C VAL A 738 38.85 0.93 -8.15
N VAL A 739 39.27 1.97 -7.42
CA VAL A 739 38.75 2.26 -6.07
C VAL A 739 37.29 2.73 -6.10
N MET A 740 36.86 3.43 -7.17
CA MET A 740 35.45 3.75 -7.37
C MET A 740 34.58 2.49 -7.55
N LEU A 741 35.07 1.49 -8.30
CA LEU A 741 34.34 0.25 -8.60
C LEU A 741 34.30 -0.73 -7.42
N LEU A 742 35.41 -0.89 -6.69
CA LEU A 742 35.56 -1.94 -5.68
C LEU A 742 35.37 -1.45 -4.23
N GLY A 743 35.35 -0.12 -4.03
CA GLY A 743 35.39 0.49 -2.70
C GLY A 743 36.80 0.46 -2.08
N LYS A 744 36.96 1.10 -0.91
CA LYS A 744 38.26 1.26 -0.25
C LYS A 744 38.83 -0.04 0.35
N THR A 745 38.00 -1.04 0.57
CA THR A 745 38.37 -2.30 1.25
C THR A 745 37.96 -3.48 0.36
N ALA A 746 38.91 -4.05 -0.38
CA ALA A 746 38.70 -5.28 -1.11
C ALA A 746 39.88 -6.21 -0.86
N LYS A 747 39.56 -7.48 -0.59
CA LYS A 747 40.54 -8.55 -0.53
C LYS A 747 40.85 -8.98 -1.97
N LEU A 748 42.08 -8.77 -2.40
CA LEU A 748 42.60 -9.28 -3.67
C LEU A 748 43.47 -10.50 -3.39
N THR A 749 43.13 -11.64 -3.99
CA THR A 749 43.99 -12.84 -3.98
C THR A 749 44.57 -13.01 -5.37
N LEU A 750 45.89 -13.03 -5.52
CA LEU A 750 46.57 -13.27 -6.80
C LEU A 750 47.30 -14.61 -6.74
N GLU A 751 47.10 -15.43 -7.78
CA GLU A 751 47.79 -16.69 -8.04
C GLU A 751 48.47 -16.60 -9.41
N ALA A 752 49.80 -16.68 -9.41
CA ALA A 752 50.61 -16.81 -10.62
C ALA A 752 51.01 -18.29 -10.79
N PRO A 753 50.68 -18.95 -11.91
CA PRO A 753 51.04 -20.35 -12.12
C PRO A 753 52.54 -20.50 -12.43
N ALA A 754 53.14 -21.58 -11.92
CA ALA A 754 54.57 -21.89 -11.87
C ALA A 754 55.36 -22.02 -13.21
N LYS A 755 54.81 -21.60 -14.37
CA LYS A 755 55.56 -21.51 -15.64
C LYS A 755 55.14 -20.27 -16.43
N SER A 756 56.07 -19.34 -16.65
CA SER A 756 55.94 -18.44 -17.82
C SER A 756 55.99 -19.30 -19.07
N GLY A 757 55.21 -18.97 -20.10
CA GLY A 757 55.44 -19.55 -21.41
C GLY A 757 56.84 -19.19 -21.91
N ASP A 758 57.34 -19.88 -22.95
CA ASP A 758 58.63 -19.60 -23.59
C ASP A 758 58.70 -18.17 -24.20
N ASP A 759 57.58 -17.44 -24.19
CA ASP A 759 57.36 -16.07 -24.65
C ASP A 759 57.50 -15.00 -23.55
N GLY A 760 57.82 -15.36 -22.30
CA GLY A 760 58.06 -14.42 -21.20
C GLY A 760 56.79 -13.75 -20.65
N GLN A 761 55.60 -14.31 -20.94
CA GLN A 761 54.33 -13.82 -20.41
C GLN A 761 54.01 -14.44 -19.04
N LEU A 762 53.67 -13.59 -18.08
CA LEU A 762 53.14 -13.95 -16.76
C LEU A 762 51.62 -13.89 -16.79
N LYS A 763 50.94 -15.00 -16.52
CA LYS A 763 49.47 -15.04 -16.35
C LYS A 763 49.13 -14.86 -14.87
N LEU A 764 48.44 -13.78 -14.52
CA LEU A 764 47.95 -13.52 -13.17
C LEU A 764 46.48 -13.90 -13.11
N ASN A 765 46.12 -14.93 -12.36
CA ASN A 765 44.73 -15.23 -12.05
C ASN A 765 44.45 -14.77 -10.62
N GLY A 766 43.30 -14.18 -10.34
CA GLY A 766 43.01 -13.70 -9.00
C GLY A 766 41.52 -13.62 -8.69
N THR A 767 41.20 -13.51 -7.42
CA THR A 767 39.84 -13.26 -6.93
C THR A 767 39.77 -11.92 -6.21
N ILE A 768 38.66 -11.22 -6.39
CA ILE A 768 38.34 -9.96 -5.72
C ILE A 768 37.15 -10.26 -4.81
N ASP A 769 37.27 -9.93 -3.52
CA ASP A 769 36.16 -9.99 -2.56
C ASP A 769 36.07 -8.67 -1.81
N SER A 770 35.02 -7.90 -2.07
CA SER A 770 34.73 -6.62 -1.43
C SER A 770 33.27 -6.57 -0.97
N PRO A 771 32.91 -5.66 -0.06
CA PRO A 771 31.51 -5.48 0.35
C PRO A 771 30.56 -5.13 -0.79
N LYS A 772 31.08 -4.64 -1.93
CA LYS A 772 30.29 -4.19 -3.07
C LYS A 772 30.42 -5.12 -4.29
N ALA A 773 31.52 -5.83 -4.45
CA ALA A 773 31.80 -6.65 -5.64
C ALA A 773 32.63 -7.91 -5.31
N ARG A 774 32.29 -9.02 -5.95
CA ARG A 774 33.03 -10.29 -5.94
C ARG A 774 33.36 -10.73 -7.35
N GLY A 775 34.59 -11.13 -7.65
CA GLY A 775 34.98 -11.45 -9.01
C GLY A 775 36.25 -12.27 -9.16
N THR A 776 36.56 -12.64 -10.40
CA THR A 776 37.83 -13.20 -10.82
C THR A 776 38.52 -12.28 -11.85
N PHE A 777 39.84 -12.24 -11.81
CA PHE A 777 40.68 -11.41 -12.66
C PHE A 777 41.72 -12.29 -13.33
N ASN A 778 41.82 -12.26 -14.65
CA ASN A 778 42.86 -12.96 -15.40
C ASN A 778 43.61 -11.92 -16.24
N ALA A 779 44.87 -11.63 -15.92
CA ALA A 779 45.73 -10.75 -16.72
C ALA A 779 46.93 -11.47 -17.29
N VAL A 780 47.38 -11.02 -18.46
CA VAL A 780 48.61 -11.47 -19.11
C VAL A 780 49.55 -10.28 -19.19
N THR A 781 50.71 -10.41 -18.54
CA THR A 781 51.72 -9.35 -18.44
C THR A 781 53.02 -9.81 -19.07
N THR A 782 53.72 -8.96 -19.81
CA THR A 782 55.16 -9.15 -20.07
C THR A 782 55.97 -8.34 -19.07
N SER A 783 57.30 -8.55 -19.04
CA SER A 783 58.22 -7.81 -18.16
C SER A 783 58.19 -6.28 -18.35
N GLU A 784 57.57 -5.76 -19.41
CA GLU A 784 57.55 -4.33 -19.75
C GLU A 784 56.15 -3.70 -19.73
N ALA A 785 55.06 -4.48 -19.83
CA ALA A 785 53.68 -3.96 -19.79
C ALA A 785 52.63 -5.08 -19.57
N VAL A 786 51.48 -4.73 -18.99
CA VAL A 786 50.29 -5.59 -19.02
C VAL A 786 49.68 -5.53 -20.42
N GLN A 787 49.68 -6.66 -21.15
CA GLN A 787 49.23 -6.69 -22.55
C GLN A 787 47.72 -6.81 -22.67
N SER A 788 47.08 -7.58 -21.79
CA SER A 788 45.63 -7.70 -21.75
C SER A 788 45.18 -8.16 -20.36
N ALA A 789 44.03 -7.68 -19.89
CA ALA A 789 43.45 -8.07 -18.62
C ALA A 789 41.96 -8.28 -18.77
N LYS A 790 41.49 -9.50 -18.52
CA LYS A 790 40.07 -9.85 -18.44
C LYS A 790 39.63 -9.83 -16.98
N LEU A 791 38.81 -8.85 -16.63
CA LEU A 791 38.21 -8.71 -15.31
C LEU A 791 36.74 -9.14 -15.38
N THR A 792 36.32 -10.12 -14.57
CA THR A 792 34.92 -10.55 -14.39
C THR A 792 34.53 -10.37 -12.93
N PHE A 793 33.61 -9.47 -12.60
CA PHE A 793 33.08 -9.35 -11.24
C PHE A 793 31.56 -9.30 -11.25
N SER A 794 30.93 -9.53 -10.11
CA SER A 794 29.50 -9.45 -9.83
C SER A 794 29.31 -8.58 -8.59
N THR A 795 28.39 -7.62 -8.65
CA THR A 795 28.11 -6.64 -7.59
C THR A 795 26.64 -6.71 -7.20
N SER A 796 26.34 -6.79 -5.89
CA SER A 796 24.97 -6.71 -5.39
C SER A 796 24.69 -5.29 -4.89
N LEU A 797 23.65 -4.64 -5.44
CA LEU A 797 23.25 -3.29 -5.06
C LEU A 797 22.20 -3.35 -3.96
N LYS A 798 22.36 -2.54 -2.90
CA LYS A 798 21.31 -2.41 -1.87
C LYS A 798 20.19 -1.50 -2.37
N PRO A 799 18.94 -1.69 -1.93
CA PRO A 799 17.80 -0.86 -2.36
C PRO A 799 17.98 0.64 -2.15
N GLY A 800 18.65 1.04 -1.05
CA GLY A 800 18.97 2.44 -0.78
C GLY A 800 19.90 3.05 -1.82
N ASP A 801 20.89 2.28 -2.29
CA ASP A 801 21.85 2.74 -3.30
C ASP A 801 21.17 2.89 -4.68
N LEU A 802 20.27 1.97 -5.04
CA LEU A 802 19.50 2.04 -6.28
C LEU A 802 18.50 3.20 -6.27
N THR A 803 17.81 3.42 -5.13
CA THR A 803 16.88 4.56 -4.97
C THR A 803 17.61 5.89 -5.11
N GLN A 804 18.81 6.00 -4.53
CA GLN A 804 19.65 7.18 -4.65
C GLN A 804 20.18 7.37 -6.08
N ALA A 805 20.58 6.29 -6.76
CA ALA A 805 21.06 6.32 -8.14
C ALA A 805 19.96 6.69 -9.16
N MET A 806 18.71 6.27 -8.92
CA MET A 806 17.56 6.66 -9.76
C MET A 806 17.09 8.10 -9.52
N GLY A 807 17.66 8.82 -8.54
CA GLY A 807 17.27 10.20 -8.24
C GLY A 807 15.79 10.36 -7.83
N ALA A 808 15.15 9.29 -7.35
CA ALA A 808 13.72 9.28 -7.05
C ALA A 808 13.42 10.18 -5.84
N LYS A 809 12.96 11.40 -6.12
CA LYS A 809 12.52 12.38 -5.11
C LYS A 809 11.02 12.29 -4.77
N GLY A 810 10.31 11.23 -5.16
CA GLY A 810 8.87 11.11 -4.91
C GLY A 810 8.39 9.67 -4.76
N GLY A 811 7.59 9.44 -3.72
CA GLY A 811 6.51 8.44 -3.54
C GLY A 811 6.70 6.95 -3.83
N ILE A 812 7.75 6.53 -4.52
CA ILE A 812 7.93 5.16 -4.98
C ILE A 812 8.90 4.45 -4.03
N LYS A 813 8.40 3.44 -3.31
CA LYS A 813 9.19 2.59 -2.41
C LYS A 813 9.54 1.27 -3.11
N LEU A 814 10.80 0.85 -3.02
CA LEU A 814 11.20 -0.50 -3.43
C LEU A 814 10.79 -1.49 -2.32
N GLY A 815 9.92 -2.44 -2.65
CA GLY A 815 9.39 -3.41 -1.69
C GLY A 815 10.42 -4.48 -1.27
N ASN A 816 11.38 -4.82 -2.13
CA ASN A 816 12.32 -5.93 -1.93
C ASN A 816 13.79 -5.56 -2.20
N THR A 817 14.71 -6.33 -1.64
CA THR A 817 16.15 -6.27 -1.97
C THR A 817 16.38 -6.90 -3.33
N VAL A 818 16.95 -6.13 -4.26
CA VAL A 818 17.17 -6.56 -5.64
C VAL A 818 18.61 -6.98 -5.80
N ALA A 819 18.87 -8.28 -5.95
CA ALA A 819 20.17 -8.74 -6.41
C ALA A 819 20.31 -8.37 -7.88
N ALA A 820 21.04 -7.29 -8.17
CA ALA A 820 21.60 -7.08 -9.49
C ALA A 820 22.86 -7.93 -9.62
N SER A 821 23.11 -8.50 -10.80
CA SER A 821 24.41 -9.03 -11.19
C SER A 821 24.86 -8.28 -12.43
N VAL A 822 26.10 -7.80 -12.43
CA VAL A 822 26.69 -7.11 -13.57
C VAL A 822 27.95 -7.84 -13.98
N ASN A 823 27.90 -8.64 -15.04
CA ASN A 823 29.09 -9.37 -15.52
C ASN A 823 29.90 -8.49 -16.45
N PHE A 824 30.96 -7.85 -15.98
CA PHE A 824 31.86 -7.10 -16.86
C PHE A 824 32.85 -8.03 -17.59
N THR A 825 33.20 -7.71 -18.83
CA THR A 825 34.37 -8.24 -19.52
C THR A 825 35.04 -7.07 -20.23
N ALA A 826 36.21 -6.67 -19.74
CA ALA A 826 37.06 -5.70 -20.40
C ALA A 826 38.18 -6.42 -21.17
N SER A 827 38.49 -5.95 -22.37
CA SER A 827 39.71 -6.27 -23.12
C SER A 827 40.58 -5.02 -23.21
N ASP A 828 41.88 -5.17 -23.00
CA ASP A 828 42.92 -4.14 -23.19
C ASP A 828 42.79 -2.90 -22.27
N LEU A 829 42.84 -3.11 -20.95
CA LEU A 829 42.94 -2.04 -19.95
C LEU A 829 44.31 -1.33 -20.02
N PRO A 830 44.40 -0.05 -20.44
CA PRO A 830 45.64 0.70 -20.39
C PRO A 830 45.94 1.08 -18.93
N LEU A 831 46.86 0.36 -18.29
CA LEU A 831 47.20 0.58 -16.87
C LEU A 831 48.07 1.83 -16.61
N GLY A 832 48.54 2.52 -17.66
CA GLY A 832 49.36 3.72 -17.52
C GLY A 832 48.67 4.96 -18.09
N GLY A 833 47.90 5.68 -17.27
CA GLY A 833 47.50 7.10 -17.41
C GLY A 833 47.02 7.65 -18.77
N GLY A 834 46.84 6.82 -19.79
CA GLY A 834 46.52 7.20 -21.16
C GLY A 834 45.02 7.17 -21.44
N SER A 835 44.58 7.89 -22.47
CA SER A 835 43.16 7.95 -22.86
C SER A 835 42.59 6.54 -23.07
N LEU A 836 41.32 6.33 -22.74
CA LEU A 836 40.56 5.07 -22.93
C LEU A 836 40.37 4.65 -24.41
N LYS A 837 41.14 5.21 -25.35
CA LYS A 837 41.14 4.78 -26.76
C LYS A 837 41.61 3.34 -26.85
N GLY A 838 40.74 2.45 -27.33
CA GLY A 838 40.96 1.00 -27.38
C GLY A 838 40.27 0.21 -26.26
N PHE A 839 39.76 0.87 -25.21
CA PHE A 839 39.02 0.17 -24.15
C PHE A 839 37.71 -0.36 -24.69
N THR A 840 37.51 -1.67 -24.55
CA THR A 840 36.24 -2.34 -24.83
C THR A 840 35.75 -3.03 -23.56
N ALA A 841 34.52 -2.74 -23.14
CA ALA A 841 33.90 -3.40 -22.00
C ALA A 841 32.44 -3.71 -22.28
N SER A 842 32.06 -4.98 -22.22
CA SER A 842 30.66 -5.40 -22.28
C SER A 842 30.21 -5.93 -20.94
N GLY A 843 28.94 -5.76 -20.60
CA GLY A 843 28.36 -6.50 -19.48
C GLY A 843 26.86 -6.69 -19.53
N ASP A 844 26.42 -7.77 -18.89
CA ASP A 844 25.01 -8.10 -18.71
C ASP A 844 24.59 -7.66 -17.31
N LEU A 845 23.55 -6.83 -17.23
CA LEU A 845 22.82 -6.50 -16.01
C LEU A 845 21.62 -7.44 -15.91
N SER A 846 21.55 -8.30 -14.90
CA SER A 846 20.33 -9.02 -14.57
C SER A 846 19.88 -8.67 -13.17
N ALA A 847 18.63 -8.26 -12.98
CA ALA A 847 18.06 -8.02 -11.66
C ALA A 847 16.82 -8.88 -11.44
N ASP A 848 16.68 -9.40 -10.22
CA ASP A 848 15.52 -10.17 -9.77
C ASP A 848 14.21 -9.35 -9.84
N PRO A 849 13.03 -10.01 -9.82
CA PRO A 849 11.76 -9.30 -9.82
C PRO A 849 11.69 -8.21 -8.73
N MET A 850 11.36 -6.99 -9.13
CA MET A 850 11.29 -5.83 -8.24
C MET A 850 9.84 -5.44 -8.01
N GLN A 851 9.47 -5.15 -6.76
CA GLN A 851 8.17 -4.57 -6.44
C GLN A 851 8.34 -3.06 -6.23
N LEU A 852 7.62 -2.25 -7.00
CA LEU A 852 7.49 -0.81 -6.76
C LEU A 852 6.17 -0.57 -6.06
N THR A 853 6.17 0.13 -4.93
CA THR A 853 4.96 0.51 -4.21
C THR A 853 4.79 2.03 -4.27
N GLY A 854 3.68 2.51 -4.84
CA GLY A 854 3.28 3.92 -4.82
C GLY A 854 2.73 4.37 -3.46
N ASP A 855 2.55 5.68 -3.30
CA ASP A 855 2.02 6.30 -2.07
C ASP A 855 0.57 5.87 -1.73
N ASP A 856 -0.19 5.39 -2.72
CA ASP A 856 -1.53 4.82 -2.57
C ASP A 856 -1.51 3.30 -2.25
N ASN A 857 -0.34 2.75 -1.92
CA ASN A 857 -0.06 1.31 -1.76
C ASN A 857 -0.31 0.49 -3.05
N SER A 858 -0.41 1.10 -4.22
CA SER A 858 -0.39 0.34 -5.48
C SER A 858 0.97 -0.28 -5.70
N THR A 859 0.99 -1.57 -6.08
CA THR A 859 2.24 -2.30 -6.32
C THR A 859 2.38 -2.71 -7.78
N VAL A 860 3.55 -2.43 -8.37
CA VAL A 860 3.96 -2.91 -9.70
C VAL A 860 5.03 -3.96 -9.52
N MET A 861 4.89 -5.12 -10.15
CA MET A 861 5.95 -6.12 -10.21
C MET A 861 6.70 -5.99 -11.53
N ILE A 862 7.96 -5.53 -11.48
CA ILE A 862 8.86 -5.61 -12.62
C ILE A 862 9.46 -7.02 -12.62
N GLN A 863 8.98 -7.89 -13.51
CA GLN A 863 9.44 -9.26 -13.63
C GLN A 863 10.77 -9.34 -14.37
N GLY A 864 11.85 -9.16 -13.62
CA GLY A 864 13.21 -9.28 -14.12
C GLY A 864 13.61 -8.13 -15.04
N THR A 865 14.81 -7.61 -14.83
CA THR A 865 15.43 -6.67 -15.76
C THR A 865 16.66 -7.32 -16.36
N LYS A 866 16.78 -7.30 -17.68
CA LYS A 866 17.97 -7.72 -18.42
C LYS A 866 18.48 -6.55 -19.24
N GLY A 867 19.58 -5.95 -18.80
CA GLY A 867 20.34 -4.98 -19.55
C GLY A 867 21.59 -5.61 -20.15
N THR A 868 22.05 -5.09 -21.28
CA THR A 868 23.42 -5.28 -21.75
C THR A 868 24.01 -3.90 -22.01
N PHE A 869 25.27 -3.66 -21.69
CA PHE A 869 25.98 -2.48 -22.14
C PHE A 869 27.28 -2.89 -22.82
N ASN A 870 27.72 -2.10 -23.79
CA ASN A 870 28.96 -2.27 -24.52
C ASN A 870 29.62 -0.89 -24.65
N ILE A 871 30.78 -0.75 -24.03
CA ILE A 871 31.65 0.41 -24.12
C ILE A 871 32.71 0.04 -25.17
N SER A 872 32.84 0.81 -26.25
CA SER A 872 33.92 0.65 -27.22
C SER A 872 34.45 2.01 -27.64
N ASN A 873 35.76 2.23 -27.50
CA ASN A 873 36.43 3.48 -27.87
C ASN A 873 35.81 4.74 -27.23
N GLY A 874 35.40 4.67 -25.96
CA GLY A 874 34.76 5.78 -25.24
C GLY A 874 33.27 6.02 -25.55
N ALA A 875 32.68 5.29 -26.52
CA ALA A 875 31.23 5.27 -26.72
C ALA A 875 30.61 4.13 -25.89
N MET A 876 29.52 4.40 -25.18
CA MET A 876 28.75 3.42 -24.43
C MET A 876 27.39 3.19 -25.10
N GLN A 877 27.10 1.97 -25.53
CA GLN A 877 25.77 1.55 -25.94
C GLN A 877 25.16 0.69 -24.84
N ALA A 878 23.96 0.99 -24.35
CA ALA A 878 23.28 0.22 -23.33
C ALA A 878 21.84 -0.13 -23.75
N ASN A 879 21.53 -1.42 -23.81
CA ASN A 879 20.22 -1.95 -24.12
C ASN A 879 19.58 -2.50 -22.85
N PHE A 880 18.44 -1.96 -22.43
CA PHE A 880 17.69 -2.42 -21.26
C PHE A 880 16.35 -3.02 -21.69
N ASN A 881 16.08 -4.26 -21.28
CA ASN A 881 14.79 -4.91 -21.43
C ASN A 881 14.22 -5.24 -20.05
N ALA A 882 13.00 -4.77 -19.77
CA ALA A 882 12.27 -5.07 -18.55
C ALA A 882 10.86 -5.60 -18.89
N SER A 883 10.42 -6.65 -18.20
CA SER A 883 9.03 -7.09 -18.23
C SER A 883 8.29 -6.53 -17.03
N ILE A 884 7.05 -6.07 -17.19
CA ILE A 884 6.25 -5.49 -16.11
C ILE A 884 4.91 -6.22 -16.03
N GLN A 885 4.64 -6.84 -14.88
CA GLN A 885 3.32 -7.41 -14.58
C GLN A 885 2.52 -6.52 -13.64
N GLY A 886 1.26 -6.30 -14.00
CA GLY A 886 0.30 -5.51 -13.23
C GLY A 886 -0.24 -6.23 -11.99
N ARG A 887 -0.83 -5.43 -11.10
CA ARG A 887 -1.27 -5.74 -9.73
C ARG A 887 -2.21 -6.95 -9.57
N ASP A 888 -3.01 -7.29 -10.59
CA ASP A 888 -4.21 -8.10 -10.38
C ASP A 888 -4.23 -9.44 -11.13
N GLY A 889 -3.17 -9.80 -11.87
CA GLY A 889 -3.16 -10.99 -12.74
C GLY A 889 -4.22 -11.00 -13.86
N SER A 890 -5.06 -9.96 -13.93
CA SER A 890 -6.22 -9.81 -14.82
C SER A 890 -6.01 -8.81 -15.95
N THR A 891 -4.91 -8.06 -15.91
CA THR A 891 -4.46 -7.13 -16.97
C THR A 891 -3.11 -7.63 -17.48
N GLY A 892 -3.02 -7.83 -18.80
CA GLY A 892 -1.95 -8.61 -19.44
C GLY A 892 -0.53 -8.12 -19.15
N ASP A 893 0.43 -9.02 -19.36
CA ASP A 893 1.86 -8.76 -19.23
C ASP A 893 2.28 -7.56 -20.10
N GLY A 894 2.64 -6.44 -19.45
CA GLY A 894 3.22 -5.28 -20.11
C GLY A 894 4.73 -5.49 -20.32
N ARG A 895 5.28 -4.94 -21.41
CA ARG A 895 6.73 -5.00 -21.68
C ARG A 895 7.29 -3.59 -21.88
N VAL A 896 8.44 -3.33 -21.26
CA VAL A 896 9.19 -2.08 -21.40
C VAL A 896 10.57 -2.37 -21.98
N THR A 897 10.82 -1.85 -23.17
CA THR A 897 12.12 -1.95 -23.85
C THR A 897 12.72 -0.55 -23.94
N MET A 898 13.91 -0.35 -23.40
CA MET A 898 14.64 0.91 -23.47
C MET A 898 16.02 0.66 -24.08
N GLN A 899 16.31 1.24 -25.23
CA GLN A 899 17.62 1.19 -25.86
C GLN A 899 18.22 2.58 -25.79
N THR A 900 19.38 2.75 -25.15
CA THR A 900 20.09 4.02 -25.07
C THR A 900 21.50 3.88 -25.63
N SER A 901 21.96 4.86 -26.36
CA SER A 901 23.35 4.99 -26.80
C SER A 901 23.88 6.31 -26.28
N GLY A 902 25.16 6.40 -25.94
CA GLY A 902 25.77 7.60 -25.39
C GLY A 902 27.28 7.59 -25.56
N THR A 903 27.92 8.72 -25.33
CA THR A 903 29.39 8.79 -25.27
C THR A 903 29.78 9.12 -23.84
N LEU A 904 30.77 8.41 -23.31
CA LEU A 904 31.37 8.76 -22.04
C LEU A 904 32.21 10.01 -22.28
N PRO A 905 31.92 11.14 -21.63
CA PRO A 905 32.72 12.33 -21.80
C PRO A 905 34.13 12.14 -21.19
N GLU A 906 35.13 12.81 -21.75
CA GLU A 906 36.44 12.96 -21.10
C GLU A 906 36.36 14.02 -19.98
N GLY A 907 36.67 13.65 -18.73
CA GLY A 907 36.70 14.55 -17.57
C GLY A 907 35.39 14.62 -16.75
N ASP A 908 35.21 15.68 -15.95
CA ASP A 908 34.07 15.90 -15.04
C ASP A 908 32.75 16.32 -15.73
N GLN A 909 32.66 16.19 -17.06
CA GLN A 909 31.43 16.54 -17.77
C GLN A 909 30.33 15.49 -17.48
N PRO A 910 29.07 15.90 -17.33
CA PRO A 910 27.96 14.96 -17.10
C PRO A 910 27.79 14.02 -18.30
N PHE A 911 27.41 12.77 -18.03
CA PHE A 911 27.13 11.77 -19.07
C PHE A 911 26.11 12.31 -20.08
N ALA A 912 26.53 12.50 -21.33
CA ALA A 912 25.64 12.88 -22.41
C ALA A 912 24.88 11.63 -22.87
N LEU A 913 23.62 11.51 -22.42
CA LEU A 913 22.68 10.58 -23.02
C LEU A 913 22.61 10.89 -24.52
N GLY A 914 22.96 9.93 -25.36
CA GLY A 914 22.70 10.00 -26.80
C GLY A 914 21.30 9.47 -27.10
N ASP A 915 21.13 8.88 -28.29
CA ASP A 915 19.83 8.45 -28.76
C ASP A 915 19.25 7.36 -27.86
N THR A 916 18.05 7.61 -27.35
CA THR A 916 17.30 6.76 -26.44
C THR A 916 15.94 6.43 -27.04
N VAL A 917 15.70 5.16 -27.35
CA VAL A 917 14.41 4.63 -27.80
C VAL A 917 13.74 3.93 -26.63
N LEU A 918 12.60 4.44 -26.19
CA LEU A 918 11.71 3.82 -25.21
C LEU A 918 10.49 3.23 -25.93
N GLN A 919 10.25 1.94 -25.78
CA GLN A 919 9.09 1.25 -26.31
C GLN A 919 8.34 0.53 -25.19
N LEU A 920 7.09 0.93 -24.99
CA LEU A 920 6.14 0.38 -24.04
C LEU A 920 5.11 -0.43 -24.83
N THR A 921 4.89 -1.69 -24.48
CA THR A 921 3.85 -2.53 -25.08
C THR A 921 2.92 -3.03 -23.99
N SER A 922 1.62 -2.77 -24.13
CA SER A 922 0.56 -3.17 -23.19
C SER A 922 0.83 -2.73 -21.75
N VAL A 923 1.47 -1.58 -21.53
CA VAL A 923 1.83 -1.12 -20.18
C VAL A 923 0.58 -0.60 -19.47
N PRO A 924 0.28 -1.04 -18.23
CA PRO A 924 -0.86 -0.53 -17.49
C PRO A 924 -0.81 0.98 -17.29
N THR A 925 -1.94 1.66 -17.50
CA THR A 925 -2.02 3.13 -17.46
C THR A 925 -1.73 3.74 -16.10
N PHE A 926 -2.01 3.01 -15.02
CA PHE A 926 -1.71 3.47 -13.65
C PHE A 926 -0.21 3.72 -13.41
N ILE A 927 0.69 3.12 -14.22
CA ILE A 927 2.13 3.39 -14.14
C ILE A 927 2.44 4.84 -14.54
N PHE A 928 1.70 5.38 -15.52
CA PHE A 928 1.82 6.79 -15.89
C PHE A 928 1.27 7.71 -14.80
N GLU A 929 0.29 7.24 -14.01
CA GLU A 929 -0.26 7.99 -12.87
C GLU A 929 0.68 8.00 -11.67
N LEU A 930 1.44 6.92 -11.46
CA LEU A 930 2.52 6.93 -10.48
C LEU A 930 3.60 7.97 -10.81
N ALA A 931 3.82 8.24 -12.10
CA ALA A 931 4.79 9.24 -12.55
C ALA A 931 4.25 10.68 -12.52
N GLY A 932 2.95 10.87 -12.76
CA GLY A 932 2.28 12.17 -12.71
C GLY A 932 1.19 12.15 -11.66
N ALA A 933 1.42 12.81 -10.52
CA ALA A 933 0.61 12.84 -9.29
C ALA A 933 -0.85 13.37 -9.45
N ASN A 934 -1.59 12.90 -10.44
CA ASN A 934 -2.91 13.38 -10.86
C ASN A 934 -3.82 12.15 -11.00
N GLY A 935 -4.59 11.85 -9.95
CA GLY A 935 -5.30 10.57 -9.80
C GLY A 935 -6.19 10.18 -10.98
N ARG A 936 -6.16 8.90 -11.40
CA ARG A 936 -7.07 8.22 -12.34
C ARG A 936 -7.34 8.89 -13.71
N ILE A 937 -6.68 9.99 -14.04
CA ILE A 937 -6.87 10.72 -15.30
C ILE A 937 -6.32 9.92 -16.48
N ALA A 938 -5.16 9.26 -16.33
CA ALA A 938 -4.56 8.51 -17.43
C ALA A 938 -5.39 7.26 -17.75
N GLU A 939 -5.95 6.61 -16.72
CA GLU A 939 -6.88 5.50 -16.90
C GLU A 939 -8.17 5.95 -17.61
N ALA A 940 -8.74 7.09 -17.22
CA ALA A 940 -9.92 7.65 -17.87
C ALA A 940 -9.66 8.05 -19.33
N ALA A 941 -8.47 8.60 -19.61
CA ALA A 941 -8.10 9.11 -20.93
C ALA A 941 -7.68 8.02 -21.91
N LEU A 942 -6.88 7.06 -21.43
CA LEU A 942 -6.18 6.10 -22.27
C LEU A 942 -6.76 4.69 -22.13
N GLY A 943 -7.45 4.35 -21.04
CA GLY A 943 -7.96 3.01 -20.75
C GLY A 943 -7.10 2.29 -19.73
N ASN A 944 -7.12 0.97 -19.68
CA ASN A 944 -6.33 0.18 -18.73
C ASN A 944 -4.90 -0.09 -19.18
N THR A 945 -4.62 -0.07 -20.48
CA THR A 945 -3.29 -0.32 -21.06
C THR A 945 -2.93 0.65 -22.17
N VAL A 946 -1.63 0.87 -22.36
CA VAL A 946 -1.04 1.75 -23.37
C VAL A 946 0.13 1.07 -24.07
N ASP A 947 0.12 1.15 -25.40
CA ASP A 947 1.30 0.99 -26.23
C ASP A 947 1.92 2.36 -26.49
N SER A 948 3.23 2.52 -26.33
CA SER A 948 3.91 3.73 -26.77
C SER A 948 5.31 3.46 -27.29
N LYS A 949 5.77 4.35 -28.16
CA LYS A 949 7.14 4.39 -28.67
C LYS A 949 7.59 5.84 -28.63
N ALA A 950 8.55 6.15 -27.78
CA ALA A 950 9.21 7.44 -27.72
C ALA A 950 10.67 7.29 -28.15
N THR A 951 11.17 8.21 -28.98
CA THR A 951 12.59 8.30 -29.33
C THR A 951 13.08 9.68 -28.96
N LEU A 952 14.07 9.72 -28.09
CA LEU A 952 14.80 10.90 -27.66
C LEU A 952 16.14 10.91 -28.38
N THR A 953 16.38 11.88 -29.24
CA THR A 953 17.61 12.03 -30.03
C THR A 953 18.38 13.24 -29.52
N ALA A 954 19.58 13.03 -29.02
CA ALA A 954 20.40 14.13 -28.51
C ALA A 954 20.92 14.94 -29.70
N THR A 955 20.59 16.24 -29.77
CA THR A 955 21.10 17.11 -30.84
C THR A 955 22.36 17.84 -30.39
N ASP A 956 22.38 18.31 -29.14
CA ASP A 956 23.54 18.83 -28.43
C ASP A 956 23.34 18.68 -26.90
N ALA A 957 24.26 19.25 -26.09
CA ALA A 957 24.23 19.11 -24.63
C ALA A 957 22.99 19.71 -23.95
N ASP A 958 22.36 20.73 -24.56
CA ASP A 958 21.22 21.46 -23.98
C ASP A 958 19.90 21.18 -24.72
N HIS A 959 19.96 20.49 -25.86
CA HIS A 959 18.81 20.27 -26.73
C HIS A 959 18.66 18.81 -27.14
N GLN A 960 17.48 18.27 -26.83
CA GLN A 960 17.09 16.92 -27.23
C GLN A 960 15.84 16.98 -28.09
N GLN A 961 15.74 16.11 -29.09
CA GLN A 961 14.55 15.96 -29.92
C GLN A 961 13.75 14.76 -29.44
N LEU A 962 12.48 14.96 -29.12
CA LEU A 962 11.54 13.93 -28.71
C LEU A 962 10.56 13.66 -29.85
N THR A 963 10.50 12.41 -30.30
CA THR A 963 9.38 11.90 -31.11
C THR A 963 8.61 10.90 -30.25
N ALA A 964 7.28 10.90 -30.33
CA ALA A 964 6.49 9.96 -29.55
C ALA A 964 5.23 9.50 -30.29
N GLN A 965 4.89 8.23 -30.13
CA GLN A 965 3.64 7.65 -30.58
C GLN A 965 3.04 6.90 -29.40
N LEU A 966 1.76 7.14 -29.14
CA LEU A 966 1.00 6.47 -28.10
C LEU A 966 -0.27 5.92 -28.73
N LYS A 967 -0.61 4.68 -28.41
CA LYS A 967 -1.83 4.02 -28.82
C LYS A 967 -2.44 3.30 -27.63
N SER A 968 -3.73 3.47 -27.43
CA SER A 968 -4.49 2.85 -26.37
C SER A 968 -5.91 2.55 -26.88
N PRO A 969 -6.75 1.84 -26.10
CA PRO A 969 -8.14 1.60 -26.48
C PRO A 969 -8.95 2.88 -26.74
N PHE A 970 -8.64 3.96 -26.03
CA PHE A 970 -9.38 5.22 -26.10
C PHE A 970 -8.62 6.38 -26.74
N ALA A 971 -7.34 6.24 -27.07
CA ALA A 971 -6.56 7.33 -27.64
C ALA A 971 -5.45 6.86 -28.58
N THR A 972 -5.19 7.63 -29.63
CA THR A 972 -3.93 7.61 -30.36
C THR A 972 -3.33 8.99 -30.34
N ILE A 973 -2.07 9.13 -29.93
CA ILE A 973 -1.33 10.39 -29.90
C ILE A 973 -0.08 10.22 -30.74
N GLN A 974 0.18 11.15 -31.64
CA GLN A 974 1.37 11.21 -32.47
C GLN A 974 2.01 12.58 -32.27
N LEU A 975 3.22 12.57 -31.73
CA LEU A 975 4.11 13.71 -31.62
C LEU A 975 5.23 13.51 -32.65
N PRO A 976 5.16 14.18 -33.82
CA PRO A 976 6.15 14.01 -34.88
C PRO A 976 7.55 14.39 -34.41
N GLN A 977 7.66 15.56 -33.76
CA GLN A 977 8.91 16.08 -33.23
C GLN A 977 8.64 17.19 -32.20
N ALA A 978 9.30 17.13 -31.05
CA ALA A 978 9.39 18.21 -30.08
C ALA A 978 10.86 18.42 -29.68
N ARG A 979 11.21 19.61 -29.21
CA ARG A 979 12.51 19.92 -28.65
C ARG A 979 12.40 20.08 -27.14
N ILE A 980 13.22 19.37 -26.39
CA ILE A 980 13.36 19.54 -24.96
C ILE A 980 14.53 20.50 -24.74
N GLN A 981 14.27 21.64 -24.12
CA GLN A 981 15.28 22.62 -23.70
C GLN A 981 15.17 22.84 -22.19
N SER A 982 16.15 22.37 -21.42
CA SER A 982 16.17 22.44 -19.95
C SER A 982 14.92 21.86 -19.29
N THR A 983 13.88 22.68 -19.06
CA THR A 983 12.60 22.32 -18.42
C THR A 983 11.38 22.60 -19.31
N LEU A 984 11.59 22.88 -20.61
CA LEU A 984 10.53 23.17 -21.56
C LEU A 984 10.51 22.15 -22.69
N ILE A 985 9.33 21.68 -23.06
CA ILE A 985 9.06 20.98 -24.32
C ILE A 985 8.51 22.01 -25.30
N GLU A 986 9.13 22.12 -26.47
CA GLU A 986 8.72 22.99 -27.55
C GLU A 986 8.33 22.17 -28.79
N ILE A 987 7.09 22.32 -29.25
CA ILE A 987 6.62 21.83 -30.54
C ILE A 987 6.77 22.99 -31.52
N ALA A 988 7.55 22.78 -32.59
CA ALA A 988 7.79 23.80 -33.61
C ALA A 988 6.61 23.88 -34.60
N GLU A 989 6.49 25.01 -35.30
CA GLU A 989 5.47 25.20 -36.34
C GLU A 989 5.60 24.14 -37.45
N GLY A 990 4.49 23.47 -37.77
CA GLY A 990 4.44 22.39 -38.76
C GLY A 990 4.83 21.01 -38.24
N GLN A 991 5.08 20.86 -36.94
CA GLN A 991 5.31 19.57 -36.26
C GLN A 991 4.15 19.24 -35.31
N ASP A 992 2.94 19.52 -35.77
CA ASP A 992 1.76 19.54 -34.92
C ASP A 992 1.50 18.17 -34.26
N LEU A 993 1.20 18.19 -32.96
CA LEU A 993 0.81 17.00 -32.21
C LEU A 993 -0.62 16.65 -32.57
N GLN A 994 -0.81 15.42 -33.06
CA GLN A 994 -2.11 14.91 -33.44
C GLN A 994 -2.57 13.88 -32.42
N ALA A 995 -3.76 14.08 -31.87
CA ALA A 995 -4.42 13.09 -31.05
C ALA A 995 -5.82 12.77 -31.58
N ALA A 996 -6.22 11.50 -31.51
CA ALA A 996 -7.57 11.07 -31.79
C ALA A 996 -8.08 10.28 -30.56
N LEU A 997 -9.21 10.72 -30.01
CA LEU A 997 -9.77 10.24 -28.76
C LEU A 997 -11.13 9.60 -29.01
N THR A 998 -11.27 8.33 -28.65
CA THR A 998 -12.56 7.64 -28.62
C THR A 998 -13.28 7.99 -27.33
N VAL A 999 -14.48 8.56 -27.44
CA VAL A 999 -15.22 9.03 -26.26
C VAL A 999 -15.64 7.87 -25.36
N SER A 1000 -15.23 7.95 -24.10
CA SER A 1000 -15.81 7.21 -22.98
C SER A 1000 -16.46 8.18 -21.99
N PRO A 1001 -17.46 7.74 -21.19
CA PRO A 1001 -18.03 8.59 -20.14
C PRO A 1001 -16.99 9.13 -19.15
N GLN A 1002 -15.96 8.33 -18.86
CA GLN A 1002 -14.84 8.72 -17.99
C GLN A 1002 -13.97 9.80 -18.64
N LEU A 1003 -13.61 9.66 -19.93
CA LEU A 1003 -12.87 10.68 -20.66
C LEU A 1003 -13.64 12.01 -20.70
N GLY A 1004 -14.95 11.95 -20.95
CA GLY A 1004 -15.83 13.12 -20.93
C GLY A 1004 -15.78 13.85 -19.59
N ARG A 1005 -16.01 13.11 -18.49
CA ARG A 1005 -16.06 13.66 -17.14
C ARG A 1005 -14.72 14.13 -16.60
N GLU A 1006 -13.65 13.39 -16.83
CA GLU A 1006 -12.36 13.66 -16.16
C GLU A 1006 -11.41 14.53 -17.00
N VAL A 1007 -11.47 14.43 -18.33
CA VAL A 1007 -10.51 15.11 -19.22
C VAL A 1007 -11.17 16.24 -19.99
N LEU A 1008 -12.19 15.93 -20.79
CA LEU A 1008 -12.74 16.90 -21.74
C LEU A 1008 -13.46 18.05 -21.02
N SER A 1009 -14.09 17.78 -19.88
CA SER A 1009 -14.77 18.78 -19.07
C SER A 1009 -13.85 19.88 -18.51
N VAL A 1010 -12.53 19.66 -18.44
CA VAL A 1010 -11.54 20.70 -18.07
C VAL A 1010 -11.48 21.80 -19.14
N ILE A 1011 -11.64 21.40 -20.41
CA ILE A 1011 -11.65 22.32 -21.55
C ILE A 1011 -12.99 23.07 -21.58
N HIS A 1012 -14.10 22.34 -21.48
CA HIS A 1012 -15.43 22.92 -21.45
C HIS A 1012 -16.40 22.03 -20.64
N PRO A 1013 -17.15 22.57 -19.65
CA PRO A 1013 -18.02 21.77 -18.78
C PRO A 1013 -19.03 20.87 -19.52
N ILE A 1014 -19.58 21.35 -20.64
CA ILE A 1014 -20.51 20.58 -21.47
C ILE A 1014 -19.95 19.26 -22.01
N PHE A 1015 -18.63 19.11 -22.09
CA PHE A 1015 -18.03 17.88 -22.57
C PHE A 1015 -18.12 16.73 -21.56
N ALA A 1016 -18.40 17.05 -20.28
CA ALA A 1016 -18.71 16.04 -19.26
C ALA A 1016 -19.94 15.19 -19.62
N ASP A 1017 -20.87 15.79 -20.37
CA ASP A 1017 -22.12 15.15 -20.76
C ASP A 1017 -22.03 14.38 -22.08
N ILE A 1018 -20.88 14.34 -22.76
CA ILE A 1018 -20.74 13.57 -24.00
C ILE A 1018 -20.71 12.07 -23.67
N SER A 1019 -21.78 11.35 -24.03
CA SER A 1019 -21.87 9.90 -23.81
C SER A 1019 -21.27 9.10 -24.96
N SER A 1020 -21.35 9.61 -26.20
CA SER A 1020 -20.80 8.96 -27.40
C SER A 1020 -20.57 9.97 -28.53
N ALA A 1021 -19.66 9.65 -29.45
CA ALA A 1021 -19.38 10.45 -30.65
C ALA A 1021 -19.44 9.57 -31.91
N GLU A 1022 -19.89 10.13 -33.05
CA GLU A 1022 -19.94 9.41 -34.33
C GLU A 1022 -18.54 9.11 -34.88
N LYS A 1023 -17.57 9.98 -34.57
CA LYS A 1023 -16.16 9.83 -34.94
C LYS A 1023 -15.29 10.09 -33.70
N PRO A 1024 -14.04 9.56 -33.67
CA PRO A 1024 -13.08 9.96 -32.65
C PRO A 1024 -12.90 11.49 -32.65
N ILE A 1025 -12.82 12.08 -31.46
CA ILE A 1025 -12.52 13.50 -31.28
C ILE A 1025 -11.06 13.72 -31.65
N THR A 1026 -10.77 14.59 -32.62
CA THR A 1026 -9.40 14.90 -33.02
C THR A 1026 -8.94 16.18 -32.33
N LEU A 1027 -7.71 16.17 -31.84
CA LEU A 1027 -7.01 17.30 -31.26
C LEU A 1027 -5.73 17.51 -32.06
N ASP A 1028 -5.61 18.68 -32.67
CA ASP A 1028 -4.42 19.09 -33.41
C ASP A 1028 -3.76 20.25 -32.65
N VAL A 1029 -2.57 20.03 -32.11
CA VAL A 1029 -1.84 21.02 -31.32
C VAL A 1029 -0.66 21.51 -32.14
N GLY A 1030 -0.74 22.76 -32.59
CA GLY A 1030 0.33 23.41 -33.34
C GLY A 1030 1.51 23.80 -32.46
N PRO A 1031 2.18 24.95 -32.70
CA PRO A 1031 3.26 25.41 -31.87
C PRO A 1031 2.86 25.42 -30.39
N LEU A 1032 3.62 24.73 -29.54
CA LEU A 1032 3.35 24.58 -28.12
C LEU A 1032 4.64 24.67 -27.33
N THR A 1033 4.65 25.49 -26.28
CA THR A 1033 5.68 25.51 -25.25
C THR A 1033 5.05 25.01 -23.96
N LEU A 1034 5.50 23.85 -23.47
CA LEU A 1034 4.99 23.17 -22.29
C LEU A 1034 6.09 23.05 -21.22
N PRO A 1035 5.91 23.58 -20.00
CA PRO A 1035 6.83 23.32 -18.89
C PRO A 1035 6.73 21.88 -18.40
N LEU A 1036 7.88 21.23 -18.20
CA LEU A 1036 8.01 19.89 -17.60
C LEU A 1036 7.69 19.89 -16.10
N GLU A 1037 7.88 21.03 -15.42
CA GLU A 1037 7.60 21.19 -14.00
C GLU A 1037 6.22 21.82 -13.80
N GLY A 1038 5.33 21.10 -13.10
CA GLY A 1038 3.93 21.51 -12.87
C GLY A 1038 3.75 22.87 -12.18
N ALA A 1039 4.80 23.43 -11.56
CA ALA A 1039 4.75 24.74 -10.91
C ALA A 1039 4.81 25.94 -11.88
N GLN A 1040 5.00 25.72 -13.19
CA GLN A 1040 5.26 26.80 -14.16
C GLN A 1040 4.17 26.95 -15.23
N ALA A 1041 2.91 26.65 -14.93
CA ALA A 1041 1.80 26.79 -15.89
C ALA A 1041 1.72 28.19 -16.57
N SER A 1042 2.30 29.23 -15.97
CA SER A 1042 2.48 30.57 -16.57
C SER A 1042 3.36 30.61 -17.82
N LYS A 1043 4.15 29.56 -18.10
CA LYS A 1043 4.98 29.44 -19.32
C LYS A 1043 4.27 28.71 -20.46
N LEU A 1044 3.06 28.19 -20.24
CA LEU A 1044 2.29 27.50 -21.26
C LEU A 1044 1.88 28.48 -22.37
N ASN A 1045 2.31 28.21 -23.59
CA ASN A 1045 1.93 28.98 -24.78
C ASN A 1045 1.64 28.01 -25.92
N GLY A 1046 0.57 28.24 -26.70
CA GLY A 1046 0.35 27.45 -27.91
C GLY A 1046 -1.03 27.61 -28.53
N LYS A 1047 -1.27 26.87 -29.61
CA LYS A 1047 -2.55 26.82 -30.30
C LYS A 1047 -3.00 25.37 -30.48
N ALA A 1048 -4.28 25.12 -30.31
CA ALA A 1048 -4.86 23.80 -30.54
C ALA A 1048 -6.25 23.90 -31.18
N ASP A 1049 -6.56 22.98 -32.08
CA ASP A 1049 -7.87 22.80 -32.68
C ASP A 1049 -8.45 21.46 -32.23
N LEU A 1050 -9.60 21.49 -31.57
CA LEU A 1050 -10.32 20.32 -31.09
C LEU A 1050 -11.59 20.11 -31.92
N GLU A 1051 -11.63 19.08 -32.76
CA GLU A 1051 -12.77 18.72 -33.60
C GLU A 1051 -13.55 17.55 -32.97
N ILE A 1052 -14.76 17.86 -32.50
CA ILE A 1052 -15.62 16.90 -31.79
C ILE A 1052 -16.69 16.31 -32.72
N GLY A 1053 -17.22 17.11 -33.64
CA GLY A 1053 -18.23 16.67 -34.60
C GLY A 1053 -19.59 16.35 -33.97
N LYS A 1054 -20.25 15.29 -34.45
CA LYS A 1054 -21.57 14.86 -33.98
C LYS A 1054 -21.45 13.93 -32.78
N VAL A 1055 -22.23 14.22 -31.75
CA VAL A 1055 -22.22 13.48 -30.49
C VAL A 1055 -23.62 13.28 -29.92
N VAL A 1056 -23.70 12.47 -28.87
CA VAL A 1056 -24.87 12.33 -28.01
C VAL A 1056 -24.52 12.85 -26.62
N LEU A 1057 -25.37 13.73 -26.09
CA LEU A 1057 -25.25 14.26 -24.74
C LEU A 1057 -26.18 13.50 -23.78
N SER A 1058 -25.66 13.07 -22.63
CA SER A 1058 -26.45 12.58 -21.48
C SER A 1058 -26.79 13.75 -20.56
N SER A 1059 -28.06 13.94 -20.22
CA SER A 1059 -28.52 15.09 -19.43
C SER A 1059 -28.22 14.95 -17.92
N THR A 1060 -27.01 14.57 -17.52
CA THR A 1060 -26.72 14.25 -16.12
C THR A 1060 -26.35 15.48 -15.29
N ASP A 1061 -25.67 16.49 -15.85
CA ASP A 1061 -25.11 17.55 -15.00
C ASP A 1061 -25.24 18.98 -15.57
N PHE A 1062 -24.31 19.41 -16.44
CA PHE A 1062 -24.31 20.78 -16.99
C PHE A 1062 -25.37 20.96 -18.07
N GLY A 1063 -25.51 19.95 -18.93
CA GLY A 1063 -26.49 19.88 -20.00
C GLY A 1063 -27.91 19.94 -19.45
N SER A 1064 -28.20 19.30 -18.32
CA SER A 1064 -29.53 19.35 -17.71
C SER A 1064 -29.89 20.76 -17.25
N LYS A 1065 -28.95 21.53 -16.69
CA LYS A 1065 -29.16 22.94 -16.30
C LYS A 1065 -29.43 23.84 -17.51
N ILE A 1066 -28.68 23.65 -18.59
CA ILE A 1066 -28.96 24.35 -19.86
C ILE A 1066 -30.33 23.95 -20.37
N LEU A 1067 -30.67 22.66 -20.45
CA LEU A 1067 -31.95 22.19 -20.98
C LEU A 1067 -33.14 22.59 -20.11
N ALA A 1068 -32.98 22.61 -18.79
CA ALA A 1068 -33.96 23.12 -17.84
C ALA A 1068 -34.20 24.62 -18.05
N PHE A 1069 -33.15 25.41 -18.30
CA PHE A 1069 -33.28 26.82 -18.70
C PHE A 1069 -34.05 26.97 -20.02
N LEU A 1070 -33.94 25.99 -20.93
CA LEU A 1070 -34.70 25.94 -22.18
C LEU A 1070 -36.13 25.43 -22.05
N GLY A 1071 -36.59 25.15 -20.82
CA GLY A 1071 -37.92 24.65 -20.53
C GLY A 1071 -38.20 23.26 -21.12
N ASN A 1072 -37.16 22.52 -21.51
CA ASN A 1072 -37.31 21.21 -22.13
C ASN A 1072 -36.72 20.16 -21.18
N GLN A 1073 -37.58 19.65 -20.30
CA GLN A 1073 -37.30 18.57 -19.33
C GLN A 1073 -37.20 17.20 -20.02
N GLN A 1074 -36.61 17.13 -21.21
CA GLN A 1074 -36.41 15.84 -21.87
C GLN A 1074 -35.30 15.09 -21.15
N THR A 1075 -35.70 14.13 -20.32
CA THR A 1075 -34.84 13.11 -19.75
C THR A 1075 -34.45 12.15 -20.87
N GLY A 1076 -33.19 12.18 -21.31
CA GLY A 1076 -32.71 11.28 -22.37
C GLY A 1076 -31.48 11.78 -23.10
N SER A 1077 -31.03 10.93 -24.03
CA SER A 1077 -29.92 11.19 -24.94
C SER A 1077 -30.28 12.27 -25.97
N ILE A 1078 -29.46 13.33 -26.06
CA ILE A 1078 -29.73 14.46 -26.96
C ILE A 1078 -28.63 14.55 -28.02
N PRO A 1079 -28.96 14.40 -29.32
CA PRO A 1079 -27.98 14.56 -30.36
C PRO A 1079 -27.54 16.02 -30.45
N ALA A 1080 -26.22 16.24 -30.54
CA ALA A 1080 -25.61 17.55 -30.71
C ALA A 1080 -24.49 17.49 -31.76
N THR A 1081 -24.18 18.63 -32.38
CA THR A 1081 -23.03 18.79 -33.28
C THR A 1081 -22.20 19.97 -32.81
N PHE A 1082 -20.90 19.77 -32.61
CA PHE A 1082 -19.95 20.80 -32.23
C PHE A 1082 -19.12 21.24 -33.44
N SER A 1083 -18.93 22.55 -33.61
CA SER A 1083 -17.91 23.08 -34.51
C SER A 1083 -16.51 22.81 -33.96
N PRO A 1084 -15.44 22.86 -34.77
CA PRO A 1084 -14.07 22.83 -34.25
C PRO A 1084 -13.87 23.95 -33.20
N LEU A 1085 -13.31 23.57 -32.05
CA LEU A 1085 -12.96 24.48 -30.96
C LEU A 1085 -11.51 24.93 -31.14
N LYS A 1086 -11.32 26.21 -31.46
CA LYS A 1086 -9.99 26.80 -31.61
C LYS A 1086 -9.53 27.39 -30.29
N ILE A 1087 -8.44 26.88 -29.76
CA ILE A 1087 -7.87 27.20 -28.45
C ILE A 1087 -6.55 27.94 -28.64
N THR A 1088 -6.37 29.04 -27.94
CA THR A 1088 -5.08 29.73 -27.83
C THR A 1088 -4.69 29.80 -26.36
N ALA A 1089 -3.50 29.30 -26.03
CA ALA A 1089 -2.88 29.45 -24.72
C ALA A 1089 -1.80 30.53 -24.80
N THR A 1090 -1.85 31.53 -23.91
CA THR A 1090 -0.82 32.57 -23.79
C THR A 1090 -0.51 32.80 -22.32
N ASN A 1091 0.73 32.49 -21.91
CA ASN A 1091 1.20 32.58 -20.54
C ASN A 1091 0.30 31.86 -19.51
N GLY A 1092 -0.14 30.64 -19.84
CA GLY A 1092 -1.08 29.86 -19.00
C GLY A 1092 -2.54 30.30 -19.08
N MET A 1093 -2.86 31.32 -19.88
CA MET A 1093 -4.24 31.76 -20.13
C MET A 1093 -4.79 31.12 -21.39
N ILE A 1094 -5.77 30.24 -21.22
CA ILE A 1094 -6.48 29.57 -22.31
C ILE A 1094 -7.67 30.43 -22.73
N GLU A 1095 -7.77 30.73 -24.02
CA GLU A 1095 -8.88 31.45 -24.63
C GLU A 1095 -9.44 30.69 -25.84
N TYR A 1096 -10.75 30.71 -25.98
CA TYR A 1096 -11.46 30.28 -27.19
C TYR A 1096 -12.67 31.17 -27.44
N SER A 1097 -13.04 31.34 -28.71
CA SER A 1097 -14.17 32.19 -29.11
C SER A 1097 -14.99 31.55 -30.21
N ASN A 1098 -16.26 31.93 -30.29
CA ASN A 1098 -17.19 31.49 -31.33
C ASN A 1098 -17.32 29.95 -31.44
N PHE A 1099 -17.22 29.22 -30.33
CA PHE A 1099 -17.44 27.78 -30.33
C PHE A 1099 -18.93 27.49 -30.45
N VAL A 1100 -19.35 26.87 -31.56
CA VAL A 1100 -20.76 26.65 -31.86
C VAL A 1100 -21.16 25.22 -31.51
N MET A 1101 -22.24 25.08 -30.73
CA MET A 1101 -22.93 23.82 -30.52
C MET A 1101 -24.33 23.89 -31.13
N GLU A 1102 -24.68 22.92 -31.95
CA GLU A 1102 -26.01 22.75 -32.51
C GLU A 1102 -26.72 21.57 -31.81
N ILE A 1103 -27.83 21.82 -31.12
CA ILE A 1103 -28.63 20.79 -30.43
C ILE A 1103 -29.82 20.38 -31.30
N GLY A 1104 -30.07 19.07 -31.41
CA GLY A 1104 -31.27 18.48 -32.02
C GLY A 1104 -31.00 17.67 -33.30
N GLU A 1105 -31.91 16.73 -33.60
CA GLU A 1105 -31.80 15.81 -34.73
C GLU A 1105 -32.27 16.45 -36.06
N GLN A 1106 -31.58 16.14 -37.16
CA GLN A 1106 -31.89 16.69 -38.50
C GLN A 1106 -33.08 15.99 -39.18
N ALA A 1107 -33.65 14.95 -38.58
CA ALA A 1107 -34.52 13.99 -39.29
C ALA A 1107 -35.92 14.52 -39.69
N SER A 1108 -36.39 15.68 -39.21
CA SER A 1108 -37.66 16.24 -39.72
C SER A 1108 -37.80 17.75 -39.50
N THR A 1109 -37.46 18.58 -40.49
CA THR A 1109 -37.91 19.99 -40.69
C THR A 1109 -37.75 21.04 -39.57
N LYS A 1110 -37.38 20.67 -38.34
CA LYS A 1110 -37.24 21.58 -37.21
C LYS A 1110 -35.81 22.12 -37.13
N ALA A 1111 -35.70 23.43 -36.96
CA ALA A 1111 -34.44 24.15 -36.94
C ALA A 1111 -33.53 23.65 -35.82
N ARG A 1112 -32.25 23.38 -36.15
CA ARG A 1112 -31.21 23.13 -35.16
C ARG A 1112 -31.01 24.36 -34.31
N ARG A 1113 -30.89 24.12 -33.02
CA ARG A 1113 -30.72 25.16 -32.01
C ARG A 1113 -29.22 25.42 -31.84
N LYS A 1114 -28.73 26.60 -32.25
CA LYS A 1114 -27.31 27.00 -32.08
C LYS A 1114 -27.02 27.67 -30.74
N LEU A 1115 -25.94 27.30 -30.07
CA LEU A 1115 -25.36 27.97 -28.92
C LEU A 1115 -23.94 28.40 -29.28
N ILE A 1116 -23.54 29.60 -28.86
CA ILE A 1116 -22.20 30.13 -29.12
C ILE A 1116 -21.52 30.33 -27.78
N PHE A 1117 -20.33 29.75 -27.63
CA PHE A 1117 -19.52 29.81 -26.43
C PHE A 1117 -18.23 30.60 -26.64
N ASP A 1118 -17.89 31.42 -25.65
CA ASP A 1118 -16.59 32.07 -25.51
C ASP A 1118 -16.02 31.73 -24.13
N GLY A 1119 -14.75 31.36 -24.05
CA GLY A 1119 -14.15 30.87 -22.80
C GLY A 1119 -12.79 31.48 -22.53
N LYS A 1120 -12.53 31.74 -21.25
CA LYS A 1120 -11.25 32.23 -20.74
C LYS A 1120 -10.92 31.55 -19.41
N ILE A 1121 -9.80 30.82 -19.37
CA ILE A 1121 -9.36 30.00 -18.24
C ILE A 1121 -7.91 30.36 -17.90
N ASN A 1122 -7.61 30.57 -16.62
CA ASN A 1122 -6.26 30.84 -16.15
C ASN A 1122 -5.70 29.59 -15.45
N LEU A 1123 -4.84 28.85 -16.15
CA LEU A 1123 -4.14 27.68 -15.60
C LEU A 1123 -2.97 28.05 -14.70
N ALA A 1124 -2.47 29.30 -14.80
CA ALA A 1124 -1.41 29.79 -13.93
C ALA A 1124 -1.92 30.23 -12.55
N ALA A 1125 -3.23 30.31 -12.35
CA ALA A 1125 -3.81 30.51 -11.02
C ALA A 1125 -3.64 29.26 -10.16
N THR A 1126 -3.49 29.42 -8.84
CA THR A 1126 -3.44 28.31 -7.88
C THR A 1126 -4.59 28.47 -6.89
N PRO A 1127 -5.69 27.69 -7.02
CA PRO A 1127 -5.94 26.66 -8.05
C PRO A 1127 -6.28 27.24 -9.44
N PRO A 1128 -6.17 26.44 -10.52
CA PRO A 1128 -6.59 26.84 -11.86
C PRO A 1128 -8.02 27.37 -11.86
N THR A 1129 -8.27 28.49 -12.53
CA THR A 1129 -9.52 29.26 -12.38
C THR A 1129 -10.13 29.62 -13.72
N VAL A 1130 -11.42 29.33 -13.89
CA VAL A 1130 -12.23 29.82 -15.00
C VAL A 1130 -12.57 31.30 -14.75
N ILE A 1131 -12.04 32.17 -15.60
CA ILE A 1131 -12.36 33.60 -15.57
C ILE A 1131 -13.78 33.83 -16.08
N GLY A 1132 -14.15 33.12 -17.15
CA GLY A 1132 -15.50 33.18 -17.71
C GLY A 1132 -15.66 32.23 -18.89
N ILE A 1133 -16.64 31.33 -18.82
CA ILE A 1133 -17.17 30.59 -19.97
C ILE A 1133 -18.58 31.10 -20.20
N SER A 1134 -18.80 31.78 -21.31
CA SER A 1134 -20.04 32.44 -21.62
C SER A 1134 -20.81 31.68 -22.68
N ALA A 1135 -22.06 31.34 -22.40
CA ALA A 1135 -23.00 30.81 -23.37
C ALA A 1135 -23.95 31.91 -23.83
N THR A 1136 -23.91 32.23 -25.13
CA THR A 1136 -24.79 33.20 -25.78
C THR A 1136 -25.95 32.46 -26.44
N PHE A 1137 -27.17 32.78 -26.00
CA PHE A 1137 -28.38 32.15 -26.53
C PHE A 1137 -28.99 33.00 -27.64
N PRO A 1138 -29.32 32.43 -28.81
CA PRO A 1138 -30.05 33.15 -29.85
C PRO A 1138 -31.41 33.58 -29.32
N ALA A 1139 -31.80 34.82 -29.60
CA ALA A 1139 -33.06 35.38 -29.14
C ALA A 1139 -34.30 34.61 -29.62
N GLU A 1140 -34.19 33.87 -30.73
CA GLU A 1140 -35.24 32.98 -31.24
C GLU A 1140 -35.67 31.93 -30.21
N TRP A 1141 -34.77 31.51 -29.32
CA TRP A 1141 -35.06 30.50 -28.31
C TRP A 1141 -35.99 31.01 -27.22
N LEU A 1142 -35.94 32.31 -26.94
CA LEU A 1142 -36.79 32.93 -25.93
C LEU A 1142 -38.26 32.97 -26.36
N LYS A 1143 -38.57 32.93 -27.67
CA LYS A 1143 -39.95 32.94 -28.17
C LYS A 1143 -40.76 31.75 -27.67
N GLY A 1144 -40.13 30.57 -27.56
CA GLY A 1144 -40.79 29.36 -27.06
C GLY A 1144 -41.13 29.43 -25.57
N SER A 1145 -40.26 30.04 -24.77
CA SER A 1145 -40.43 30.17 -23.32
C SER A 1145 -41.31 31.37 -22.93
N PHE A 1146 -41.36 32.40 -23.78
CA PHE A 1146 -42.09 33.64 -23.53
C PHE A 1146 -42.95 34.01 -24.75
N LYS A 1147 -44.21 33.57 -24.75
CA LYS A 1147 -45.20 33.86 -25.82
C LYS A 1147 -45.36 35.34 -26.15
N GLU A 1148 -45.02 36.25 -25.22
CA GLU A 1148 -45.09 37.70 -25.46
C GLU A 1148 -43.95 38.21 -26.36
N LEU A 1149 -42.83 37.47 -26.48
CA LEU A 1149 -41.72 37.84 -27.36
C LEU A 1149 -42.04 37.66 -28.84
N ASP A 1150 -43.12 36.95 -29.19
CA ASP A 1150 -43.61 36.85 -30.57
C ASP A 1150 -44.00 38.23 -31.13
N LYS A 1151 -44.30 39.20 -30.27
CA LYS A 1151 -44.66 40.58 -30.63
C LYS A 1151 -43.44 41.50 -30.78
N VAL A 1152 -42.24 41.07 -30.38
CA VAL A 1152 -41.03 41.90 -30.44
C VAL A 1152 -40.39 41.79 -31.83
N PRO A 1153 -40.10 42.90 -32.53
CA PRO A 1153 -39.45 42.87 -33.84
C PRO A 1153 -38.12 42.09 -33.80
N ALA A 1154 -37.85 41.28 -34.83
CA ALA A 1154 -36.64 40.45 -34.90
C ALA A 1154 -35.34 41.25 -34.72
N ALA A 1155 -35.30 42.50 -35.20
CA ALA A 1155 -34.16 43.40 -35.02
C ALA A 1155 -33.88 43.72 -33.54
N LEU A 1156 -34.92 43.89 -32.72
CA LEU A 1156 -34.82 44.13 -31.27
C LEU A 1156 -34.51 42.86 -30.50
N LEU A 1157 -35.06 41.73 -30.94
CA LEU A 1157 -34.71 40.42 -30.37
C LEU A 1157 -33.23 40.10 -30.56
N ASN A 1158 -32.66 40.39 -31.74
CA ASN A 1158 -31.24 40.14 -32.01
C ASN A 1158 -30.30 40.97 -31.11
N THR A 1159 -30.75 42.11 -30.56
CA THR A 1159 -30.01 42.87 -29.53
C THR A 1159 -30.15 42.31 -28.11
N ILE A 1160 -31.10 41.41 -27.87
CA ILE A 1160 -31.37 40.78 -26.57
C ILE A 1160 -30.89 39.32 -26.64
N GLN A 1161 -29.57 39.14 -26.67
CA GLN A 1161 -28.96 37.82 -26.52
C GLN A 1161 -28.58 37.64 -25.06
N PRO A 1162 -29.37 36.87 -24.26
CA PRO A 1162 -28.98 36.61 -22.90
C PRO A 1162 -27.67 35.80 -22.93
N LYS A 1163 -26.73 36.23 -22.09
CA LYS A 1163 -25.41 35.64 -21.97
C LYS A 1163 -25.28 35.10 -20.54
N VAL A 1164 -25.04 33.80 -20.42
CA VAL A 1164 -24.83 33.15 -19.11
C VAL A 1164 -23.35 32.84 -18.99
N THR A 1165 -22.71 33.40 -17.97
CA THR A 1165 -21.26 33.31 -17.75
C THR A 1165 -20.96 32.45 -16.53
N PHE A 1166 -20.21 31.38 -16.71
CA PHE A 1166 -19.72 30.48 -15.67
C PHE A 1166 -18.29 30.87 -15.25
N TYR A 1167 -18.00 30.93 -13.96
CA TYR A 1167 -16.71 31.37 -13.42
C TYR A 1167 -16.40 30.72 -12.07
N GLY A 1168 -15.12 30.65 -11.69
CA GLY A 1168 -14.68 30.07 -10.42
C GLY A 1168 -13.48 29.13 -10.56
N PRO A 1169 -12.91 28.64 -9.44
CA PRO A 1169 -11.84 27.65 -9.47
C PRO A 1169 -12.33 26.33 -10.10
N LEU A 1170 -11.47 25.69 -10.89
CA LEU A 1170 -11.74 24.35 -11.45
C LEU A 1170 -11.61 23.26 -10.40
N TYR A 1171 -10.66 23.45 -9.49
CA TYR A 1171 -10.33 22.50 -8.42
C TYR A 1171 -10.24 23.21 -7.07
N ASP A 1172 -10.50 22.47 -6.01
CA ASP A 1172 -10.16 22.88 -4.65
C ASP A 1172 -8.64 22.74 -4.40
N GLN A 1173 -8.20 23.04 -3.17
CA GLN A 1173 -6.80 22.88 -2.76
C GLN A 1173 -6.33 21.41 -2.71
N ALA A 1174 -7.25 20.45 -2.68
CA ALA A 1174 -6.98 19.02 -2.67
C ALA A 1174 -6.99 18.40 -4.07
N GLY A 1175 -7.27 19.18 -5.12
CA GLY A 1175 -7.37 18.72 -6.50
C GLY A 1175 -8.73 18.13 -6.88
N ASN A 1176 -9.75 18.20 -6.03
CA ASN A 1176 -11.11 17.78 -6.41
C ASN A 1176 -11.82 18.89 -7.17
N ARG A 1177 -12.70 18.53 -8.10
CA ARG A 1177 -13.44 19.49 -8.94
C ARG A 1177 -14.47 20.28 -8.13
N ILE A 1178 -14.56 21.58 -8.37
CA ILE A 1178 -15.60 22.46 -7.80
C ILE A 1178 -16.62 22.84 -8.89
N PRO A 1179 -17.93 22.80 -8.63
CA PRO A 1179 -18.92 23.31 -9.57
C PRO A 1179 -18.73 24.82 -9.81
N LEU A 1180 -18.70 25.22 -11.09
CA LEU A 1180 -18.54 26.63 -11.46
C LEU A 1180 -19.78 27.45 -11.06
N LYS A 1181 -19.56 28.66 -10.52
CA LYS A 1181 -20.61 29.63 -10.26
C LYS A 1181 -21.13 30.16 -11.60
N SER A 1182 -22.41 30.51 -11.68
CA SER A 1182 -23.01 31.11 -12.87
C SER A 1182 -23.58 32.49 -12.58
N LYS A 1183 -23.51 33.39 -13.56
CA LYS A 1183 -24.19 34.68 -13.56
C LYS A 1183 -24.83 34.92 -14.92
N ILE A 1184 -25.99 35.59 -14.92
CA ILE A 1184 -26.60 36.08 -16.16
C ILE A 1184 -26.06 37.49 -16.38
N ASP A 1185 -25.32 37.72 -17.45
CA ASP A 1185 -24.81 39.05 -17.76
C ASP A 1185 -25.99 39.96 -18.10
N PRO A 1186 -26.08 41.16 -17.47
CA PRO A 1186 -27.16 42.09 -17.76
C PRO A 1186 -27.11 42.48 -19.24
N ILE A 1187 -28.26 42.41 -19.90
CA ILE A 1187 -28.40 42.79 -21.30
C ILE A 1187 -27.87 44.22 -21.46
N ASN A 1188 -26.80 44.39 -22.24
CA ASN A 1188 -26.20 45.70 -22.46
C ASN A 1188 -27.10 46.51 -23.42
N LEU A 1189 -28.08 47.16 -22.84
CA LEU A 1189 -29.07 47.99 -23.51
C LEU A 1189 -28.50 49.30 -24.09
N LYS A 1190 -27.25 49.66 -23.75
CA LYS A 1190 -26.66 50.96 -24.12
C LYS A 1190 -26.36 51.09 -25.62
N ASP A 1191 -26.10 49.97 -26.30
CA ASP A 1191 -25.61 50.01 -27.69
C ASP A 1191 -26.73 49.87 -28.74
N GLY A 1192 -27.97 49.54 -28.32
CA GLY A 1192 -29.07 49.20 -29.24
C GLY A 1192 -30.36 50.02 -29.12
N LEU A 1193 -30.57 50.81 -28.06
CA LEU A 1193 -31.84 51.48 -27.83
C LEU A 1193 -31.85 52.92 -28.35
N LYS A 1194 -32.57 53.14 -29.46
CA LYS A 1194 -33.16 54.45 -29.73
C LYS A 1194 -34.18 54.78 -28.62
N PRO A 1195 -34.21 56.02 -28.08
CA PRO A 1195 -35.04 56.40 -26.92
C PRO A 1195 -36.54 56.05 -27.04
N GLU A 1196 -37.05 55.94 -28.26
CA GLU A 1196 -38.45 55.71 -28.59
C GLU A 1196 -38.94 54.29 -28.27
N ALA A 1197 -38.07 53.28 -28.23
CA ALA A 1197 -38.44 51.88 -27.99
C ALA A 1197 -38.45 51.47 -26.50
N VAL A 1198 -37.88 52.31 -25.63
CA VAL A 1198 -37.63 52.03 -24.22
C VAL A 1198 -38.92 51.80 -23.39
N PRO A 1199 -40.01 52.57 -23.55
CA PRO A 1199 -41.19 52.43 -22.68
C PRO A 1199 -41.90 51.08 -22.82
N GLY A 1200 -42.06 50.57 -24.05
CA GLY A 1200 -42.75 49.29 -24.30
C GLY A 1200 -41.96 48.07 -23.80
N ILE A 1201 -40.63 48.15 -23.81
CA ILE A 1201 -39.74 47.08 -23.34
C ILE A 1201 -39.72 47.05 -21.80
N ILE A 1202 -39.64 48.21 -21.15
CA ILE A 1202 -39.69 48.29 -19.68
C ILE A 1202 -41.03 47.76 -19.15
N GLN A 1203 -42.13 48.08 -19.83
CA GLN A 1203 -43.46 47.58 -19.44
C GLN A 1203 -43.58 46.07 -19.63
N GLY A 1204 -43.12 45.53 -20.76
CA GLY A 1204 -43.11 44.09 -21.01
C GLY A 1204 -42.23 43.30 -20.03
N ILE A 1205 -41.05 43.82 -19.68
CA ILE A 1205 -40.16 43.20 -18.67
C ILE A 1205 -40.75 43.33 -17.26
N GLY A 1206 -41.34 44.48 -16.93
CA GLY A 1206 -42.02 44.70 -15.64
C GLY A 1206 -43.20 43.74 -15.43
N ASP A 1207 -44.00 43.50 -16.47
CA ASP A 1207 -45.10 42.53 -16.45
C ASP A 1207 -44.59 41.09 -16.34
N LEU A 1208 -43.45 40.78 -16.96
CA LEU A 1208 -42.79 39.47 -16.87
C LEU A 1208 -42.28 39.17 -15.45
N ILE A 1209 -41.59 40.13 -14.84
CA ILE A 1209 -41.05 40.01 -13.48
C ILE A 1209 -42.21 39.87 -12.48
N ASN A 1210 -43.27 40.68 -12.62
CA ASN A 1210 -44.45 40.61 -11.74
C ASN A 1210 -45.23 39.29 -11.88
N LYS A 1211 -45.21 38.66 -13.05
CA LYS A 1211 -45.87 37.36 -13.29
C LYS A 1211 -45.08 36.18 -12.73
N ASN A 1212 -43.75 36.21 -12.85
CA ASN A 1212 -42.89 35.18 -12.26
C ASN A 1212 -42.75 35.33 -10.74
N ARG A 1213 -42.97 36.52 -10.17
CA ARG A 1213 -42.99 36.71 -8.70
C ARG A 1213 -44.29 36.20 -8.05
N LYS A 1214 -45.32 35.90 -8.86
CA LYS A 1214 -46.62 35.35 -8.43
C LYS A 1214 -46.75 33.84 -8.65
N LYS A 1215 -45.75 33.22 -9.28
CA LYS A 1215 -45.58 31.76 -9.36
C LYS A 1215 -44.45 31.39 -8.42
#